data_AF-A0A433GV75-F1
#
_entry.id   AF-A0A433GV75-F1
#
_cell.length_a   1.000
_cell.length_b   1.000
_cell.length_c   1.000
_cell.angle_alpha   90.00
_cell.angle_beta   90.00
_cell.angle_gamma   90.00
#
_symmetry.space_group_name_H-M   'P 1'
#
loop_
_entity.id
_entity.type
_entity.pdbx_description
1 polymer ?
#
loop_
_entity_poly.entity_id
_entity_poly.type
_entity_poly.pdbx_seq_one_letter_code
_entity_poly.pdbx_strand_id
1 'polypeptide(L)'
;MEAPESMEWLSLTPGLLIGVLALLVPGLLVTLAARLKGFDAFALAPAVSIAIIAVSAIVAGSLGIDWALWVPLAAGALVALVAGGVVALARRLGIADFPGERSAADSTPQRRGRRAPWSETSGARRWMPAEHRGGVLSRGKWFSRGQATYWVSFLVAALLMARTIKNSLGGPEWFSQTLDNNFHLNAVRFIAETHNGSSFFVNAMTTGQGPIPYYPAAWHDFVSLIFMGTGQGSVPAATNAAIFAIAGIAWPLSMLFLVRATMRFNLPAVLAAGPILTGFTAFPFLLIKFGVLYPNFLGIALLPAGVGIVINFFRMSRVRRVDTVQCIVLGIPVALGVGLAHPNALMSLLVIAVPVAVVRAVLQIGGGIMRRSRWWAVLLQVVAIAALLAAVWFLWGVIRPAPGASTWGPSSSDTLAFGEALVNSPVSEVSPQWVVSALVVIGALAILYARRNHWLVLSYGVLVYFYISVRWLKWDQDRMWITGVWYNDPFRVAALLPVLAIPLAVVAIHWLSEALMNSRLSARWSGRRRPVMKKTVGIVAMILLAGYTQAVGPMKEMVGQTYATYQPRADSQLITTDELDVIDHVNALVPRDQKIVTMPWNGGGLAYALAGRHVTASHALYIPTPSVDIINHSLNEAGSDPKVCSAVHQENARYVLDFGKKEVNHGDHSGQYAGLADLEQRGLATTVYQAGDAKLLKITACGEN
;
A
#
# COMPACT_ATOMS: atom_id res chain seq x y z
N MET A 1 7.03 25.95 -27.55
CA MET A 1 8.26 25.14 -27.37
C MET A 1 7.95 24.18 -26.24
N GLU A 2 7.56 22.95 -26.58
CA GLU A 2 7.37 21.89 -25.59
C GLU A 2 8.69 21.64 -24.88
N ALA A 3 8.68 21.64 -23.55
CA ALA A 3 9.85 21.24 -22.79
C ALA A 3 10.13 19.76 -23.12
N PRO A 4 11.40 19.34 -23.23
CA PRO A 4 11.69 17.92 -23.45
C PRO A 4 11.04 17.11 -22.33
N GLU A 5 10.43 15.95 -22.62
CA GLU A 5 9.67 15.12 -21.66
C GLU A 5 10.35 14.98 -20.29
N SER A 6 11.69 14.93 -20.25
CA SER A 6 12.45 14.86 -18.99
C SER A 6 12.26 16.06 -18.07
N MET A 7 12.02 17.25 -18.61
CA MET A 7 11.78 18.49 -17.86
C MET A 7 10.37 18.55 -17.26
N GLU A 8 9.38 17.92 -17.90
CA GLU A 8 8.02 17.87 -17.36
C GLU A 8 7.95 17.04 -16.08
N TRP A 9 8.62 15.90 -16.03
CA TRP A 9 8.66 15.06 -14.81
C TRP A 9 9.39 15.72 -13.64
N LEU A 10 10.23 16.74 -13.89
CA LEU A 10 10.86 17.50 -12.81
C LEU A 10 9.83 18.35 -12.03
N SER A 11 8.67 18.67 -12.61
CA SER A 11 7.58 19.38 -11.91
C SER A 11 7.06 18.60 -10.70
N LEU A 12 7.18 17.27 -10.70
CA LEU A 12 6.79 16.42 -9.56
C LEU A 12 7.82 16.42 -8.43
N THR A 13 9.02 16.96 -8.62
CA THR A 13 10.10 16.90 -7.63
C THR A 13 9.69 17.50 -6.28
N PRO A 14 9.09 18.70 -6.19
CA PRO A 14 8.65 19.26 -4.91
C PRO A 14 7.62 18.37 -4.20
N GLY A 15 6.62 17.87 -4.94
CA GLY A 15 5.61 16.97 -4.40
C GLY A 15 6.20 15.65 -3.89
N LEU A 16 7.13 15.07 -4.65
CA LEU A 16 7.83 13.86 -4.25
C LEU A 16 8.68 14.09 -2.99
N LEU A 17 9.40 15.21 -2.89
CA LEU A 17 10.18 15.55 -1.70
C LEU A 17 9.30 15.67 -0.46
N ILE A 18 8.18 16.39 -0.57
CA ILE A 18 7.21 16.52 0.53
C ILE A 18 6.64 15.15 0.90
N GLY A 19 6.25 14.33 -0.08
CA GLY A 19 5.75 12.97 0.14
C GLY A 19 6.77 12.08 0.86
N VAL A 20 8.04 12.13 0.44
CA VAL A 20 9.13 11.39 1.10
C VAL A 20 9.36 11.87 2.53
N LEU A 21 9.33 13.17 2.77
CA LEU A 21 9.48 13.74 4.11
C LEU A 21 8.30 13.36 5.01
N ALA A 22 7.06 13.44 4.53
CA ALA A 22 5.87 13.02 5.27
C ALA A 22 5.87 11.51 5.56
N LEU A 23 6.38 10.67 4.64
CA LEU A 23 6.53 9.23 4.89
C LEU A 23 7.66 8.89 5.86
N LEU A 24 8.75 9.65 5.91
CA LEU A 24 9.93 9.26 6.69
C LEU A 24 10.04 9.99 8.02
N VAL A 25 9.82 11.30 8.08
CA VAL A 25 10.21 12.13 9.23
C VAL A 25 9.43 11.78 10.51
N PRO A 26 8.08 11.76 10.54
CA PRO A 26 7.35 11.45 11.77
C PRO A 26 7.70 10.07 12.33
N GLY A 27 7.76 9.05 11.48
CA GLY A 27 8.13 7.69 11.86
C GLY A 27 9.59 7.52 12.23
N LEU A 28 10.51 8.29 11.64
CA LEU A 28 11.92 8.29 12.04
C LEU A 28 12.10 8.83 13.46
N LEU A 29 11.38 9.88 13.84
CA LEU A 29 11.40 10.38 15.23
C LEU A 29 11.08 9.25 16.21
N VAL A 30 10.03 8.48 15.94
CA VAL A 30 9.59 7.36 16.80
C VAL A 30 10.55 6.17 16.75
N THR A 31 10.98 5.73 15.58
CA THR A 31 11.87 4.57 15.45
C THR A 31 13.24 4.84 16.07
N LEU A 32 13.76 6.06 15.96
CA LEU A 32 15.00 6.49 16.62
C LEU A 32 14.83 6.63 18.14
N ALA A 33 13.70 7.16 18.61
CA ALA A 33 13.38 7.19 20.05
C ALA A 33 13.24 5.78 20.64
N ALA A 34 12.69 4.84 19.88
CA ALA A 34 12.69 3.41 20.19
C ALA A 34 14.09 2.75 20.10
N ARG A 35 15.14 3.53 19.80
CA ARG A 35 16.56 3.16 19.72
C ARG A 35 16.88 2.16 18.60
N LEU A 36 16.09 2.13 17.54
CA LEU A 36 16.51 1.51 16.28
C LEU A 36 17.60 2.37 15.60
N LYS A 37 18.41 1.75 14.74
CA LYS A 37 19.54 2.41 14.07
C LYS A 37 19.71 1.95 12.63
N GLY A 38 20.20 2.86 11.79
CA GLY A 38 20.50 2.60 10.38
C GLY A 38 19.28 2.08 9.62
N PHE A 39 19.50 1.14 8.69
CA PHE A 39 18.46 0.65 7.77
C PHE A 39 17.12 0.28 8.44
N ASP A 40 17.15 -0.41 9.58
CA ASP A 40 15.93 -0.92 10.21
C ASP A 40 15.05 0.22 10.79
N ALA A 41 15.63 1.37 11.14
CA ALA A 41 14.88 2.55 11.57
C ALA A 41 14.13 3.21 10.39
N PHE A 42 14.84 3.44 9.28
CA PHE A 42 14.23 3.98 8.06
C PHE A 42 13.19 3.03 7.48
N ALA A 43 13.44 1.72 7.56
CA ALA A 43 12.58 0.75 6.92
C ALA A 43 11.20 0.58 7.60
N LEU A 44 11.12 0.89 8.90
CA LEU A 44 9.87 0.90 9.66
C LEU A 44 9.20 2.28 9.68
N ALA A 45 9.93 3.35 9.33
CA ALA A 45 9.42 4.71 9.42
C ALA A 45 8.13 4.95 8.60
N PRO A 46 8.01 4.51 7.33
CA PRO A 46 6.78 4.72 6.54
C PRO A 46 5.50 4.24 7.23
N ALA A 47 5.52 3.03 7.78
CA ALA A 47 4.34 2.45 8.43
C ALA A 47 3.96 3.19 9.71
N VAL A 48 4.96 3.68 10.47
CA VAL A 48 4.72 4.50 11.67
C VAL A 48 4.25 5.90 11.29
N SER A 49 4.80 6.52 10.23
CA SER A 49 4.39 7.84 9.77
C SER A 49 2.94 7.86 9.29
N ILE A 50 2.51 6.86 8.53
CA ILE A 50 1.11 6.77 8.07
C ILE A 50 0.14 6.63 9.25
N ALA A 51 0.53 5.88 10.28
CA ALA A 51 -0.25 5.81 11.51
C ALA A 51 -0.35 7.18 12.21
N ILE A 52 0.77 7.90 12.31
CA ILE A 52 0.81 9.24 12.89
C ILE A 52 -0.07 10.19 12.08
N ILE A 53 0.07 10.20 10.75
CA ILE A 53 -0.72 11.03 9.84
C ILE A 53 -2.22 10.79 10.08
N ALA A 54 -2.69 9.55 9.94
CA ALA A 54 -4.11 9.23 10.06
C ALA A 54 -4.68 9.49 11.46
N VAL A 55 -3.96 9.08 12.51
CA VAL A 55 -4.41 9.33 13.89
C VAL A 55 -4.41 10.82 14.21
N SER A 56 -3.40 11.56 13.76
CA SER A 56 -3.33 13.01 13.98
C SER A 56 -4.42 13.75 13.21
N ALA A 57 -4.83 13.28 12.03
CA ALA A 57 -5.96 13.85 11.28
C ALA A 57 -7.28 13.67 12.02
N ILE A 58 -7.52 12.48 12.59
CA ILE A 58 -8.70 12.20 13.42
C ILE A 58 -8.70 13.08 14.68
N VAL A 59 -7.57 13.13 15.39
CA VAL A 59 -7.45 13.91 16.63
C VAL A 59 -7.58 15.41 16.36
N ALA A 60 -6.90 15.92 15.33
CA ALA A 60 -6.98 17.33 14.94
C ALA A 60 -8.42 17.73 14.59
N GLY A 61 -9.11 16.92 13.77
CA GLY A 61 -10.53 17.16 13.46
C GLY A 61 -11.43 17.16 14.69
N SER A 62 -11.18 16.27 15.67
CA SER A 62 -11.95 16.25 16.92
C SER A 62 -11.68 17.44 17.85
N LEU A 63 -10.49 18.05 17.75
CA LEU A 63 -10.05 19.19 18.55
C LEU A 63 -10.29 20.54 17.86
N GLY A 64 -10.82 20.54 16.62
CA GLY A 64 -10.97 21.75 15.81
C GLY A 64 -9.63 22.38 15.40
N ILE A 65 -8.57 21.57 15.28
CA ILE A 65 -7.26 22.00 14.78
C ILE A 65 -7.22 21.81 13.28
N ASP A 66 -6.95 22.88 12.55
CA ASP A 66 -6.82 22.84 11.09
C ASP A 66 -5.70 21.88 10.65
N TRP A 67 -6.06 20.98 9.72
CA TRP A 67 -5.14 20.05 9.11
C TRP A 67 -4.08 20.78 8.28
N ALA A 68 -2.81 20.54 8.62
CA ALA A 68 -1.66 21.18 8.01
C ALA A 68 -0.39 20.34 8.17
N LEU A 69 0.68 20.69 7.45
CA LEU A 69 1.94 19.93 7.44
C LEU A 69 2.61 19.78 8.83
N TRP A 70 2.39 20.73 9.74
CA TRP A 70 2.98 20.67 11.08
C TRP A 70 2.29 19.67 12.02
N VAL A 71 1.02 19.33 11.76
CA VAL A 71 0.20 18.45 12.62
C VAL A 71 0.81 17.06 12.79
N PRO A 72 1.11 16.30 11.72
CA PRO A 72 1.75 14.99 11.86
C PRO A 72 3.18 15.07 12.41
N LEU A 73 3.90 16.19 12.20
CA LEU A 73 5.23 16.37 12.77
C LEU A 73 5.19 16.55 14.30
N ALA A 74 4.26 17.37 14.79
CA ALA A 74 4.04 17.57 16.22
C ALA A 74 3.57 16.27 16.89
N ALA A 75 2.60 15.58 16.27
CA ALA A 75 2.13 14.28 16.74
C ALA A 75 3.26 13.24 16.78
N GLY A 76 4.11 13.19 15.74
CA GLY A 76 5.27 12.30 15.68
C GLY A 76 6.28 12.56 16.80
N ALA A 77 6.55 13.83 17.12
CA ALA A 77 7.41 14.19 18.24
C ALA A 77 6.83 13.72 19.60
N LEU A 78 5.53 13.90 19.83
CA LEU A 78 4.85 13.43 21.05
C LEU A 78 4.90 11.90 21.18
N VAL A 79 4.57 11.18 20.10
CA VAL A 79 4.66 9.70 20.07
C VAL A 79 6.10 9.24 20.30
N ALA A 80 7.09 9.95 19.75
CA ALA A 80 8.50 9.64 19.95
C ALA A 80 8.92 9.78 21.42
N LEU A 81 8.45 10.83 22.12
CA LEU A 81 8.71 11.00 23.55
C LEU A 81 8.14 9.83 24.38
N VAL A 82 6.89 9.44 24.11
CA VAL A 82 6.23 8.31 24.78
C VAL A 82 6.96 7.00 24.49
N ALA A 83 7.21 6.69 23.21
CA ALA A 83 7.91 5.49 22.78
C ALA A 83 9.33 5.40 23.39
N GLY A 84 10.07 6.50 23.38
CA GLY A 84 11.39 6.61 23.99
C GLY A 84 11.36 6.40 25.51
N GLY A 85 10.37 6.98 26.19
CA GLY A 85 10.13 6.79 27.62
C GLY A 85 9.85 5.33 27.99
N VAL A 86 8.94 4.67 27.26
CA VAL A 86 8.60 3.24 27.46
C VAL A 86 9.82 2.35 27.24
N VAL A 87 10.57 2.56 26.16
CA VAL A 87 11.79 1.78 25.87
C VAL A 87 12.88 2.05 26.92
N ALA A 88 13.03 3.28 27.40
CA ALA A 88 13.98 3.61 28.45
C ALA A 88 13.60 2.95 29.79
N LEU A 89 12.33 3.00 30.18
CA LEU A 89 11.82 2.39 31.40
C LEU A 89 11.94 0.86 31.36
N ALA A 90 11.51 0.22 30.28
CA ALA A 90 11.60 -1.24 30.14
C ALA A 90 13.04 -1.75 30.21
N ARG A 91 14.01 -0.95 29.75
CA ARG A 91 15.44 -1.25 29.93
C ARG A 91 15.90 -1.08 31.37
N ARG A 92 15.49 -0.01 32.05
CA ARG A 92 15.80 0.20 33.47
C ARG A 92 15.26 -0.94 34.35
N LEU A 93 14.08 -1.44 34.02
CA LEU A 93 13.41 -2.55 34.72
C LEU A 93 13.93 -3.94 34.32
N GLY A 94 14.84 -4.06 33.34
CA GLY A 94 15.36 -5.35 32.88
C GLY A 94 14.36 -6.23 32.13
N ILE A 95 13.23 -5.67 31.68
CA ILE A 95 12.16 -6.37 30.95
C ILE A 95 12.53 -6.59 29.48
N ALA A 96 13.32 -5.67 28.92
CA ALA A 96 13.73 -5.75 27.52
C ALA A 96 14.73 -6.91 27.30
N ASP A 97 14.61 -7.62 26.18
CA ASP A 97 15.47 -8.74 25.77
C ASP A 97 16.94 -8.35 25.47
N PHE A 98 17.43 -7.23 26.01
CA PHE A 98 18.81 -6.81 25.85
C PHE A 98 19.73 -7.71 26.67
N PRO A 99 20.78 -8.28 26.07
CA PRO A 99 21.86 -8.82 26.87
C PRO A 99 22.46 -7.67 27.68
N GLY A 100 22.33 -7.74 29.01
CA GLY A 100 22.93 -6.79 29.93
C GLY A 100 24.44 -6.77 29.73
N GLU A 101 25.03 -5.58 29.73
CA GLU A 101 26.49 -5.40 29.59
C GLU A 101 27.30 -6.06 30.72
N ARG A 102 26.63 -6.55 31.77
CA ARG A 102 27.25 -7.17 32.96
C ARG A 102 27.96 -8.50 32.71
N SER A 103 27.85 -9.13 31.54
CA SER A 103 28.55 -10.41 31.29
C SER A 103 29.98 -10.26 30.75
N ALA A 104 30.49 -9.04 30.56
CA ALA A 104 31.87 -8.82 30.15
C ALA A 104 32.88 -8.79 31.32
N ALA A 105 32.40 -8.80 32.58
CA ALA A 105 33.24 -8.70 33.76
C ALA A 105 33.67 -10.05 34.36
N ASP A 106 33.06 -11.18 33.96
CA ASP A 106 33.35 -12.51 34.53
C ASP A 106 34.20 -13.42 33.62
N SER A 107 34.83 -12.87 32.58
CA SER A 107 35.87 -13.61 31.86
C SER A 107 37.20 -13.50 32.58
N THR A 108 37.40 -14.36 33.59
CA THR A 108 38.74 -14.70 34.12
C THR A 108 39.72 -14.92 32.95
N PRO A 109 40.93 -14.31 32.95
CA PRO A 109 41.85 -14.44 31.83
C PRO A 109 42.51 -15.82 31.86
N GLN A 110 41.87 -16.81 31.24
CA GLN A 110 42.48 -18.12 31.03
C GLN A 110 43.53 -18.01 29.91
N ARG A 111 44.80 -18.00 30.34
CA ARG A 111 46.06 -18.24 29.61
C ARG A 111 46.02 -18.16 28.08
N ARG A 112 46.74 -17.16 27.56
CA ARG A 112 47.15 -16.97 26.16
C ARG A 112 47.77 -18.25 25.56
N GLY A 113 46.96 -19.06 24.90
CA GLY A 113 47.40 -20.01 23.87
C GLY A 113 47.03 -19.45 22.50
N ARG A 114 48.04 -19.17 21.66
CA ARG A 114 47.89 -18.74 20.26
C ARG A 114 46.82 -19.57 19.53
N ARG A 115 45.67 -18.97 19.20
CA ARG A 115 44.73 -19.48 18.19
C ARG A 115 44.58 -18.45 17.08
N ALA A 116 44.83 -18.90 15.85
CA ALA A 116 44.83 -18.09 14.63
C ALA A 116 43.40 -17.66 14.21
N PRO A 117 43.22 -16.57 13.45
CA PRO A 117 41.91 -15.94 13.23
C PRO A 117 40.99 -16.63 12.19
N TRP A 118 41.32 -17.84 11.71
CA TRP A 118 40.54 -18.52 10.68
C TRP A 118 40.65 -20.04 10.82
N SER A 119 39.57 -20.68 11.30
CA SER A 119 39.29 -22.08 10.98
C SER A 119 37.79 -22.29 10.79
N GLU A 120 37.38 -22.33 9.52
CA GLU A 120 36.25 -23.14 9.10
C GLU A 120 36.66 -24.62 9.30
N THR A 121 35.85 -25.40 10.01
CA THR A 121 35.80 -26.86 9.81
C THR A 121 34.39 -27.23 9.42
N SER A 122 34.21 -27.49 8.14
CA SER A 122 33.25 -28.45 7.60
C SER A 122 33.47 -29.82 8.24
N GLY A 123 32.38 -30.48 8.65
CA GLY A 123 32.40 -31.85 9.13
C GLY A 123 31.81 -32.01 10.53
N ALA A 124 30.61 -32.60 10.58
CA ALA A 124 30.06 -33.32 11.72
C ALA A 124 30.18 -32.66 13.11
N ARG A 125 29.25 -31.74 13.43
CA ARG A 125 28.69 -31.68 14.80
C ARG A 125 27.18 -31.75 14.77
N ARG A 126 26.74 -32.98 15.04
CA ARG A 126 25.47 -33.35 15.64
C ARG A 126 25.15 -32.39 16.79
N TRP A 127 24.00 -31.74 16.68
CA TRP A 127 23.14 -31.29 17.79
C TRP A 127 23.83 -30.82 19.06
N MET A 128 24.07 -29.50 19.15
CA MET A 128 23.83 -28.80 20.41
C MET A 128 22.45 -28.14 20.31
N PRO A 129 21.49 -28.47 21.19
CA PRO A 129 20.25 -27.72 21.25
C PRO A 129 20.59 -26.31 21.70
N ALA A 130 20.33 -25.31 20.85
CA ALA A 130 20.39 -23.93 21.29
C ALA A 130 19.38 -23.76 22.43
N GLU A 131 19.86 -23.56 23.66
CA GLU A 131 19.03 -23.31 24.84
C GLU A 131 18.15 -22.04 24.69
N HIS A 132 18.40 -21.22 23.67
CA HIS A 132 17.63 -20.02 23.39
C HIS A 132 16.68 -20.27 22.22
N ARG A 133 15.38 -20.44 22.53
CA ARG A 133 14.31 -20.44 21.51
C ARG A 133 14.17 -19.02 20.95
N GLY A 134 14.74 -18.81 19.76
CA GLY A 134 14.66 -17.57 19.00
C GLY A 134 16.00 -17.17 18.40
N GLY A 135 15.96 -16.45 17.28
CA GLY A 135 17.16 -15.90 16.65
C GLY A 135 17.96 -14.97 17.56
N VAL A 136 19.28 -14.91 17.36
CA VAL A 136 20.15 -13.96 18.07
C VAL A 136 19.72 -12.53 17.73
N LEU A 137 19.52 -11.70 18.76
CA LEU A 137 19.25 -10.28 18.59
C LEU A 137 20.50 -9.58 18.01
N SER A 138 20.40 -9.10 16.79
CA SER A 138 21.48 -8.37 16.12
C SER A 138 21.32 -6.89 16.39
N ARG A 139 22.22 -6.29 17.20
CA ARG A 139 22.23 -4.83 17.40
C ARG A 139 22.34 -4.09 16.07
N GLY A 140 21.45 -3.12 15.85
CA GLY A 140 21.53 -2.18 14.74
C GLY A 140 22.79 -1.33 14.84
N LYS A 141 23.47 -1.11 13.71
CA LYS A 141 24.56 -0.14 13.57
C LYS A 141 24.07 1.04 12.74
N TRP A 142 24.74 2.19 12.80
CA TRP A 142 24.43 3.27 11.85
C TRP A 142 25.01 2.97 10.47
N PHE A 143 26.27 2.53 10.46
CA PHE A 143 27.00 2.17 9.27
C PHE A 143 27.64 0.79 9.42
N SER A 144 27.44 -0.06 8.42
CA SER A 144 28.13 -1.33 8.28
C SER A 144 28.12 -1.75 6.81
N ARG A 145 29.11 -2.56 6.39
CA ARG A 145 29.14 -3.12 5.03
C ARG A 145 27.83 -3.83 4.67
N GLY A 146 27.25 -4.56 5.64
CA GLY A 146 25.96 -5.22 5.45
C GLY A 146 24.83 -4.23 5.20
N GLN A 147 24.75 -3.11 5.94
CA GLN A 147 23.72 -2.09 5.70
C GLN A 147 23.91 -1.38 4.38
N ALA A 148 25.14 -1.07 3.98
CA ALA A 148 25.43 -0.47 2.67
C ALA A 148 24.87 -1.33 1.53
N THR A 149 24.97 -2.66 1.63
CA THR A 149 24.37 -3.56 0.63
C THR A 149 22.84 -3.43 0.55
N TYR A 150 22.15 -3.34 1.69
CA TYR A 150 20.69 -3.15 1.66
C TYR A 150 20.29 -1.77 1.14
N TRP A 151 21.08 -0.73 1.42
CA TRP A 151 20.88 0.58 0.81
C TRP A 151 21.09 0.56 -0.71
N VAL A 152 22.09 -0.17 -1.21
CA VAL A 152 22.26 -0.38 -2.65
C VAL A 152 21.05 -1.09 -3.25
N SER A 153 20.58 -2.19 -2.63
CA SER A 153 19.38 -2.90 -3.10
C SER A 153 18.12 -2.03 -3.07
N PHE A 154 17.99 -1.19 -2.04
CA PHE A 154 16.92 -0.21 -1.93
C PHE A 154 16.99 0.82 -3.06
N LEU A 155 18.15 1.43 -3.30
CA LEU A 155 18.33 2.42 -4.36
C LEU A 155 18.04 1.82 -5.74
N VAL A 156 18.51 0.60 -6.00
CA VAL A 156 18.20 -0.11 -7.25
C VAL A 156 16.69 -0.32 -7.38
N ALA A 157 16.02 -0.82 -6.34
CA ALA A 157 14.58 -1.00 -6.35
C ALA A 157 13.81 0.32 -6.56
N ALA A 158 14.19 1.39 -5.85
CA ALA A 158 13.56 2.69 -5.95
C ALA A 158 13.69 3.27 -7.36
N LEU A 159 14.87 3.17 -7.98
CA LEU A 159 15.13 3.65 -9.34
C LEU A 159 14.38 2.83 -10.40
N LEU A 160 14.38 1.50 -10.27
CA LEU A 160 13.62 0.62 -11.16
C LEU A 160 12.13 0.90 -11.04
N MET A 161 11.59 1.01 -9.83
CA MET A 161 10.19 1.31 -9.60
C MET A 161 9.80 2.69 -10.12
N ALA A 162 10.62 3.72 -9.89
CA ALA A 162 10.39 5.06 -10.43
C ALA A 162 10.34 5.03 -11.96
N ARG A 163 11.24 4.29 -12.62
CA ARG A 163 11.19 4.10 -14.07
C ARG A 163 9.90 3.40 -14.51
N THR A 164 9.52 2.30 -13.86
CA THR A 164 8.31 1.55 -14.24
C THR A 164 7.05 2.38 -14.03
N ILE A 165 6.94 3.13 -12.93
CA ILE A 165 5.80 4.02 -12.64
C ILE A 165 5.75 5.16 -13.64
N LYS A 166 6.87 5.84 -13.91
CA LYS A 166 6.93 6.89 -14.93
C LYS A 166 6.37 6.39 -16.26
N ASN A 167 6.82 5.22 -16.70
CA ASN A 167 6.35 4.61 -17.94
C ASN A 167 4.89 4.15 -17.88
N SER A 168 4.37 3.82 -16.69
CA SER A 168 2.98 3.37 -16.49
C SER A 168 2.00 4.53 -16.43
N LEU A 169 2.42 5.69 -15.91
CA LEU A 169 1.56 6.87 -15.77
C LEU A 169 1.56 7.71 -17.05
N GLY A 170 2.66 7.72 -17.81
CA GLY A 170 2.76 8.41 -19.10
C GLY A 170 3.01 9.92 -18.99
N GLY A 171 2.26 10.63 -18.15
CA GLY A 171 2.43 12.06 -17.87
C GLY A 171 2.39 12.39 -16.37
N PRO A 172 3.02 13.50 -15.93
CA PRO A 172 3.07 13.87 -14.51
C PRO A 172 1.70 14.25 -13.93
N GLU A 173 0.77 14.71 -14.77
CA GLU A 173 -0.59 15.12 -14.39
C GLU A 173 -1.68 14.18 -14.91
N TRP A 174 -1.29 13.12 -15.62
CA TRP A 174 -2.26 12.12 -16.07
C TRP A 174 -2.81 11.36 -14.87
N PHE A 175 -4.09 11.01 -14.93
CA PHE A 175 -4.80 10.35 -13.84
C PHE A 175 -5.68 9.22 -14.36
N SER A 176 -6.00 8.29 -13.48
CA SER A 176 -6.77 7.10 -13.84
C SER A 176 -8.16 7.43 -14.36
N GLN A 177 -8.52 6.79 -15.46
CA GLN A 177 -9.83 6.89 -16.10
C GLN A 177 -10.82 5.84 -15.55
N THR A 178 -10.75 5.53 -14.25
CA THR A 178 -11.61 4.53 -13.58
C THR A 178 -12.54 5.19 -12.56
N LEU A 179 -13.69 4.56 -12.29
CA LEU A 179 -14.80 5.13 -11.51
C LEU A 179 -14.38 5.73 -10.16
N ASP A 180 -13.63 4.99 -9.35
CA ASP A 180 -13.28 5.39 -7.98
C ASP A 180 -12.35 6.63 -7.94
N ASN A 181 -11.72 6.98 -9.07
CA ASN A 181 -10.84 8.14 -9.13
C ASN A 181 -11.61 9.46 -8.91
N ASN A 182 -12.91 9.51 -9.24
CA ASN A 182 -13.80 10.62 -8.88
C ASN A 182 -13.78 10.87 -7.37
N PHE A 183 -13.89 9.82 -6.55
CA PHE A 183 -13.84 9.95 -5.10
C PHE A 183 -12.45 10.38 -4.63
N HIS A 184 -11.40 9.73 -5.13
CA HIS A 184 -10.03 9.95 -4.63
C HIS A 184 -9.52 11.36 -4.85
N LEU A 185 -9.65 11.92 -6.05
CA LEU A 185 -9.17 13.26 -6.34
C LEU A 185 -10.02 14.32 -5.62
N ASN A 186 -11.35 14.16 -5.62
CA ASN A 186 -12.25 15.10 -4.93
C ASN A 186 -12.03 15.10 -3.41
N ALA A 187 -11.80 13.94 -2.79
CA ALA A 187 -11.54 13.86 -1.36
C ALA A 187 -10.21 14.54 -0.96
N VAL A 188 -9.18 14.51 -1.80
CA VAL A 188 -7.93 15.25 -1.53
C VAL A 188 -8.17 16.75 -1.53
N ARG A 189 -8.93 17.25 -2.53
CA ARG A 189 -9.33 18.67 -2.58
C ARG A 189 -10.18 19.05 -1.37
N PHE A 190 -11.15 18.20 -1.02
CA PHE A 190 -12.04 18.39 0.13
C PHE A 190 -11.28 18.53 1.44
N ILE A 191 -10.31 17.65 1.71
CA ILE A 191 -9.47 17.74 2.91
C ILE A 191 -8.67 19.05 2.93
N ALA A 192 -8.12 19.46 1.79
CA ALA A 192 -7.32 20.68 1.71
C ALA A 192 -8.16 21.95 1.90
N GLU A 193 -9.40 21.96 1.42
CA GLU A 193 -10.31 23.10 1.54
C GLU A 193 -10.94 23.20 2.94
N THR A 194 -11.37 22.08 3.50
CA THR A 194 -12.00 22.03 4.82
C THR A 194 -10.99 21.99 5.97
N HIS A 195 -9.71 21.83 5.67
CA HIS A 195 -8.66 21.58 6.65
C HIS A 195 -9.00 20.44 7.62
N ASN A 196 -9.67 19.38 7.15
CA ASN A 196 -10.07 18.26 8.00
C ASN A 196 -9.90 16.90 7.30
N GLY A 197 -8.81 16.22 7.63
CA GLY A 197 -8.50 14.86 7.18
C GLY A 197 -9.14 13.73 8.00
N SER A 198 -10.04 14.03 8.95
CA SER A 198 -10.56 12.99 9.83
C SER A 198 -11.28 11.89 9.04
N SER A 199 -10.94 10.64 9.36
CA SER A 199 -11.64 9.44 8.85
C SER A 199 -13.14 9.40 9.24
N PHE A 200 -13.57 10.26 10.17
CA PHE A 200 -14.98 10.45 10.54
C PHE A 200 -15.64 11.64 9.84
N PHE A 201 -14.90 12.36 8.99
CA PHE A 201 -15.37 13.58 8.34
C PHE A 201 -15.27 13.53 6.81
N VAL A 202 -14.28 12.83 6.23
CA VAL A 202 -14.04 12.88 4.77
C VAL A 202 -15.26 12.50 3.92
N ASN A 203 -16.13 11.60 4.40
CA ASN A 203 -17.36 11.22 3.71
C ASN A 203 -18.45 12.30 3.73
N ALA A 204 -18.31 13.38 4.50
CA ALA A 204 -19.21 14.54 4.43
C ALA A 204 -19.30 15.09 3.00
N MET A 205 -18.25 14.89 2.19
CA MET A 205 -18.21 15.22 0.76
C MET A 205 -19.31 14.52 -0.06
N THR A 206 -19.80 13.36 0.37
CA THR A 206 -20.74 12.52 -0.40
C THR A 206 -22.06 12.23 0.34
N THR A 207 -22.24 12.68 1.58
CA THR A 207 -23.39 12.26 2.41
C THR A 207 -24.55 13.25 2.45
N GLY A 208 -24.47 14.40 1.78
CA GLY A 208 -25.52 15.42 1.80
C GLY A 208 -25.90 15.81 3.24
N GLN A 209 -27.17 15.63 3.61
CA GLN A 209 -27.69 15.86 4.97
C GLN A 209 -27.74 14.58 5.85
N GLY A 210 -27.28 13.44 5.33
CA GLY A 210 -27.28 12.16 6.03
C GLY A 210 -26.16 12.02 7.06
N PRO A 211 -26.18 10.92 7.86
CA PRO A 211 -25.10 10.61 8.78
C PRO A 211 -23.80 10.34 8.02
N ILE A 212 -22.67 10.85 8.54
CA ILE A 212 -21.36 10.67 7.92
C ILE A 212 -20.77 9.32 8.36
N PRO A 213 -20.65 8.31 7.47
CA PRO A 213 -20.05 7.04 7.82
C PRO A 213 -18.53 7.14 7.88
N TYR A 214 -17.91 6.29 8.70
CA TYR A 214 -16.45 6.17 8.77
C TYR A 214 -15.83 5.77 7.41
N TYR A 215 -14.69 6.39 7.07
CA TYR A 215 -13.88 6.05 5.91
C TYR A 215 -12.38 6.05 6.26
N PRO A 216 -11.61 4.99 5.94
CA PRO A 216 -10.17 4.95 6.21
C PRO A 216 -9.39 5.92 5.29
N ALA A 217 -9.19 7.15 5.77
CA ALA A 217 -8.72 8.28 4.95
C ALA A 217 -7.19 8.43 4.85
N ALA A 218 -6.38 7.52 5.42
CA ALA A 218 -4.94 7.76 5.60
C ALA A 218 -4.18 8.02 4.29
N TRP A 219 -4.62 7.44 3.17
CA TRP A 219 -4.05 7.74 1.86
C TRP A 219 -4.39 9.17 1.43
N HIS A 220 -5.63 9.60 1.59
CA HIS A 220 -6.08 10.96 1.28
C HIS A 220 -5.40 12.00 2.16
N ASP A 221 -5.25 11.71 3.45
CA ASP A 221 -4.49 12.56 4.38
C ASP A 221 -3.06 12.75 3.89
N PHE A 222 -2.39 11.65 3.49
CA PHE A 222 -1.05 11.70 2.96
C PHE A 222 -0.94 12.52 1.66
N VAL A 223 -1.86 12.34 0.71
CA VAL A 223 -1.85 13.09 -0.55
C VAL A 223 -2.20 14.56 -0.34
N SER A 224 -3.14 14.87 0.58
CA SER A 224 -3.51 16.24 0.91
C SER A 224 -2.32 17.04 1.47
N LEU A 225 -1.45 16.40 2.27
CA LEU A 225 -0.21 17.03 2.76
C LEU A 225 0.75 17.39 1.61
N ILE A 226 0.83 16.54 0.58
CA ILE A 226 1.62 16.81 -0.63
C ILE A 226 1.01 17.98 -1.39
N PHE A 227 -0.30 17.93 -1.65
CA PHE A 227 -1.04 18.95 -2.39
C PHE A 227 -0.96 20.32 -1.71
N MET A 228 -1.19 20.39 -0.39
CA MET A 228 -1.05 21.61 0.38
C MET A 228 0.41 22.10 0.43
N GLY A 229 1.37 21.19 0.55
CA GLY A 229 2.79 21.52 0.65
C GLY A 229 3.40 22.07 -0.65
N THR A 230 2.84 21.73 -1.80
CA THR A 230 3.26 22.26 -3.12
C THR A 230 2.54 23.55 -3.51
N GLY A 231 1.70 24.11 -2.64
CA GLY A 231 0.93 25.33 -2.92
C GLY A 231 -0.38 25.09 -3.66
N GLN A 232 -0.94 23.87 -3.59
CA GLN A 232 -2.27 23.51 -4.11
C GLN A 232 -2.40 23.63 -5.64
N GLY A 233 -1.35 23.29 -6.40
CA GLY A 233 -1.35 23.35 -7.86
C GLY A 233 -2.28 22.32 -8.52
N SER A 234 -1.83 21.06 -8.61
CA SER A 234 -2.55 19.98 -9.30
C SER A 234 -2.75 18.77 -8.38
N VAL A 235 -4.01 18.40 -8.16
CA VAL A 235 -4.37 17.21 -7.37
C VAL A 235 -3.88 15.91 -8.05
N PRO A 236 -4.00 15.74 -9.38
CA PRO A 236 -3.35 14.64 -10.11
C PRO A 236 -1.84 14.58 -9.89
N ALA A 237 -1.12 15.71 -9.96
CA ALA A 237 0.32 15.74 -9.73
C ALA A 237 0.70 15.29 -8.30
N ALA A 238 -0.04 15.76 -7.28
CA ALA A 238 0.16 15.33 -5.90
C ALA A 238 -0.11 13.83 -5.70
N THR A 239 -1.16 13.31 -6.36
CA THR A 239 -1.52 11.90 -6.39
C THR A 239 -0.40 11.05 -7.01
N ASN A 240 0.13 11.47 -8.15
CA ASN A 240 1.24 10.79 -8.81
C ASN A 240 2.52 10.82 -7.96
N ALA A 241 2.86 11.96 -7.34
CA ALA A 241 3.97 12.04 -6.40
C ALA A 241 3.81 11.06 -5.21
N ALA A 242 2.59 10.88 -4.70
CA ALA A 242 2.30 9.88 -3.67
C ALA A 242 2.50 8.45 -4.18
N ILE A 243 2.10 8.13 -5.41
CA ILE A 243 2.35 6.81 -6.03
C ILE A 243 3.86 6.52 -6.08
N PHE A 244 4.67 7.48 -6.54
CA PHE A 244 6.14 7.35 -6.53
C PHE A 244 6.69 7.13 -5.12
N ALA A 245 6.23 7.90 -4.15
CA ALA A 245 6.69 7.79 -2.76
C ALA A 245 6.33 6.43 -2.15
N ILE A 246 5.10 5.95 -2.34
CA ILE A 246 4.63 4.69 -1.76
C ILE A 246 5.33 3.50 -2.42
N ALA A 247 5.32 3.42 -3.75
CA ALA A 247 5.88 2.28 -4.47
C ALA A 247 7.42 2.31 -4.54
N GLY A 248 8.05 3.48 -4.62
CA GLY A 248 9.50 3.63 -4.69
C GLY A 248 10.20 3.65 -3.33
N ILE A 249 9.51 4.07 -2.26
CA ILE A 249 10.11 4.23 -0.93
C ILE A 249 9.47 3.30 0.09
N ALA A 250 8.17 3.42 0.37
CA ALA A 250 7.51 2.67 1.44
C ALA A 250 7.54 1.15 1.20
N TRP A 251 7.22 0.70 -0.01
CA TRP A 251 7.21 -0.71 -0.38
C TRP A 251 8.62 -1.36 -0.33
N PRO A 252 9.66 -0.82 -1.00
CA PRO A 252 10.98 -1.44 -0.98
C PRO A 252 11.61 -1.44 0.41
N LEU A 253 11.40 -0.37 1.20
CA LEU A 253 11.85 -0.32 2.60
C LEU A 253 11.19 -1.41 3.45
N SER A 254 9.86 -1.51 3.41
CA SER A 254 9.09 -2.51 4.15
C SER A 254 9.52 -3.93 3.75
N MET A 255 9.65 -4.20 2.45
CA MET A 255 10.03 -5.51 1.92
C MET A 255 11.45 -5.90 2.31
N LEU A 256 12.40 -4.98 2.20
CA LEU A 256 13.79 -5.25 2.59
C LEU A 256 13.93 -5.42 4.11
N PHE A 257 13.08 -4.77 4.92
CA PHE A 257 12.98 -5.09 6.34
C PHE A 257 12.49 -6.52 6.58
N LEU A 258 11.42 -6.97 5.91
CA LEU A 258 10.94 -8.36 6.01
C LEU A 258 12.02 -9.37 5.63
N VAL A 259 12.75 -9.13 4.54
CA VAL A 259 13.90 -9.95 4.14
C VAL A 259 14.96 -9.94 5.25
N ARG A 260 15.37 -8.78 5.76
CA ARG A 260 16.34 -8.67 6.87
C ARG A 260 15.90 -9.33 8.17
N ALA A 261 14.59 -9.36 8.42
CA ALA A 261 13.95 -9.93 9.58
C ALA A 261 13.76 -11.45 9.47
N THR A 262 13.84 -12.04 8.29
CA THR A 262 13.63 -13.48 8.10
C THR A 262 14.88 -14.28 8.50
N MET A 263 16.02 -13.99 7.87
CA MET A 263 17.31 -14.65 8.14
C MET A 263 18.51 -13.83 7.64
N ARG A 264 19.73 -14.31 7.91
CA ARG A 264 20.96 -13.75 7.31
C ARG A 264 21.11 -14.24 5.88
N PHE A 265 20.98 -13.32 4.93
CA PHE A 265 21.20 -13.56 3.52
C PHE A 265 22.66 -13.32 3.14
N ASN A 266 23.13 -14.06 2.14
CA ASN A 266 24.45 -13.82 1.55
C ASN A 266 24.42 -12.59 0.62
N LEU A 267 25.60 -12.11 0.22
CA LEU A 267 25.72 -10.90 -0.60
C LEU A 267 24.92 -10.98 -1.93
N PRO A 268 25.01 -12.06 -2.73
CA PRO A 268 24.21 -12.18 -3.95
C PRO A 268 22.70 -12.05 -3.72
N ALA A 269 22.16 -12.71 -2.69
CA ALA A 269 20.73 -12.65 -2.41
C ALA A 269 20.27 -11.25 -1.99
N VAL A 270 21.06 -10.53 -1.19
CA VAL A 270 20.71 -9.15 -0.81
C VAL A 270 20.73 -8.24 -2.03
N LEU A 271 21.76 -8.32 -2.88
CA LEU A 271 21.85 -7.51 -4.10
C LEU A 271 20.72 -7.83 -5.10
N ALA A 272 20.32 -9.10 -5.22
CA ALA A 272 19.21 -9.53 -6.07
C ALA A 272 17.83 -9.11 -5.54
N ALA A 273 17.69 -8.85 -4.23
CA ALA A 273 16.39 -8.50 -3.64
C ALA A 273 15.76 -7.24 -4.26
N GLY A 274 16.60 -6.25 -4.63
CA GLY A 274 16.12 -5.01 -5.26
C GLY A 274 15.42 -5.26 -6.61
N PRO A 275 16.09 -5.88 -7.59
CA PRO A 275 15.44 -6.26 -8.85
C PRO A 275 14.27 -7.23 -8.71
N ILE A 276 14.35 -8.20 -7.78
CA ILE A 276 13.27 -9.19 -7.57
C ILE A 276 11.98 -8.50 -7.12
N LEU A 277 12.05 -7.56 -6.17
CA LEU A 277 10.85 -6.92 -5.63
C LEU A 277 10.15 -5.99 -6.64
N THR A 278 10.87 -5.54 -7.68
CA THR A 278 10.33 -4.75 -8.79
C THR A 278 9.87 -5.62 -9.97
N GLY A 279 10.02 -6.95 -9.86
CA GLY A 279 9.75 -7.89 -10.94
C GLY A 279 8.38 -8.56 -10.91
N PHE A 280 7.51 -8.19 -9.98
CA PHE A 280 6.16 -8.74 -9.87
C PHE A 280 5.14 -7.71 -10.38
N THR A 281 4.33 -8.09 -11.37
CA THR A 281 3.27 -7.20 -11.90
C THR A 281 2.09 -7.03 -10.96
N ALA A 282 1.78 -8.03 -10.12
CA ALA A 282 0.61 -8.04 -9.24
C ALA A 282 0.65 -6.96 -8.14
N PHE A 283 1.84 -6.52 -7.72
CA PHE A 283 2.00 -5.38 -6.81
C PHE A 283 3.33 -4.68 -7.07
N PRO A 284 3.36 -3.34 -7.20
CA PRO A 284 2.26 -2.40 -6.89
C PRO A 284 1.28 -2.09 -8.03
N PHE A 285 1.61 -2.46 -9.27
CA PHE A 285 0.96 -1.93 -10.47
C PHE A 285 -0.54 -2.24 -10.58
N LEU A 286 -0.93 -3.46 -10.22
CA LEU A 286 -2.32 -3.90 -10.34
C LEU A 286 -3.31 -2.97 -9.62
N LEU A 287 -2.94 -2.46 -8.44
CA LEU A 287 -3.83 -1.64 -7.61
C LEU A 287 -3.85 -0.15 -8.01
N ILE A 288 -2.84 0.32 -8.73
CA ILE A 288 -2.89 1.67 -9.33
C ILE A 288 -3.54 1.66 -10.71
N LYS A 289 -3.59 0.51 -11.38
CA LYS A 289 -4.30 0.30 -12.64
C LYS A 289 -5.80 0.07 -12.41
N PHE A 290 -6.15 -1.00 -11.69
CA PHE A 290 -7.52 -1.45 -11.54
C PHE A 290 -8.24 -0.65 -10.44
N GLY A 291 -9.27 0.10 -10.83
CA GLY A 291 -10.14 0.85 -9.93
C GLY A 291 -9.42 1.84 -8.99
N VAL A 292 -8.14 2.14 -9.24
CA VAL A 292 -7.26 2.90 -8.35
C VAL A 292 -7.51 2.65 -6.86
N LEU A 293 -7.27 1.41 -6.43
CA LEU A 293 -7.42 0.99 -5.04
C LEU A 293 -6.32 1.59 -4.14
N TYR A 294 -6.11 2.91 -4.20
CA TYR A 294 -5.00 3.63 -3.61
C TYR A 294 -4.85 3.43 -2.09
N PRO A 295 -5.94 3.41 -1.28
CA PRO A 295 -5.79 3.13 0.15
C PRO A 295 -5.33 1.69 0.41
N ASN A 296 -5.82 0.72 -0.39
CA ASN A 296 -5.35 -0.67 -0.31
C ASN A 296 -3.90 -0.81 -0.81
N PHE A 297 -3.52 -0.07 -1.85
CA PHE A 297 -2.14 0.04 -2.34
C PHE A 297 -1.19 0.52 -1.25
N LEU A 298 -1.56 1.58 -0.52
CA LEU A 298 -0.82 2.04 0.65
C LEU A 298 -0.75 0.96 1.75
N GLY A 299 -1.89 0.37 2.11
CA GLY A 299 -1.96 -0.67 3.15
C GLY A 299 -1.05 -1.87 2.86
N ILE A 300 -1.05 -2.38 1.63
CA ILE A 300 -0.20 -3.51 1.21
C ILE A 300 1.28 -3.10 1.13
N ALA A 301 1.59 -1.85 0.72
CA ALA A 301 2.98 -1.37 0.69
C ALA A 301 3.65 -1.41 2.08
N LEU A 302 2.86 -1.19 3.14
CA LEU A 302 3.32 -1.21 4.54
C LEU A 302 3.31 -2.62 5.16
N LEU A 303 2.56 -3.55 4.57
CA LEU A 303 2.31 -4.88 5.12
C LEU A 303 3.59 -5.69 5.43
N PRO A 304 4.64 -5.70 4.57
CA PRO A 304 5.87 -6.42 4.88
C PRO A 304 6.57 -5.96 6.16
N ALA A 305 6.47 -4.66 6.52
CA ALA A 305 6.98 -4.14 7.79
C ALA A 305 6.25 -4.77 8.98
N GLY A 306 4.92 -4.84 8.90
CA GLY A 306 4.07 -5.53 9.88
C GLY A 306 4.42 -7.00 10.02
N VAL A 307 4.56 -7.74 8.91
CA VAL A 307 4.96 -9.16 8.94
C VAL A 307 6.34 -9.31 9.59
N GLY A 308 7.28 -8.41 9.26
CA GLY A 308 8.60 -8.38 9.87
C GLY A 308 8.55 -8.20 11.39
N ILE A 309 7.66 -7.33 11.91
CA ILE A 309 7.46 -7.16 13.36
C ILE A 309 6.84 -8.43 13.96
N VAL A 310 5.81 -9.01 13.34
CA VAL A 310 5.14 -10.24 13.80
C VAL A 310 6.15 -11.37 13.97
N ILE A 311 7.01 -11.64 12.98
CA ILE A 311 8.00 -12.72 13.09
C ILE A 311 9.09 -12.45 14.13
N ASN A 312 9.41 -11.18 14.41
CA ASN A 312 10.33 -10.82 15.50
C ASN A 312 9.67 -10.97 16.87
N PHE A 313 8.40 -10.58 17.00
CA PHE A 313 7.59 -10.67 18.22
C PHE A 313 7.39 -12.13 18.63
N PHE A 314 6.95 -12.97 17.70
CA PHE A 314 6.80 -14.42 17.93
C PHE A 314 8.14 -15.17 17.99
N ARG A 315 9.28 -14.48 17.80
CA ARG A 315 10.64 -15.07 17.77
C ARG A 315 10.80 -16.17 16.72
N MET A 316 10.05 -16.07 15.62
CA MET A 316 10.12 -16.97 14.46
C MET A 316 11.22 -16.57 13.47
N SER A 317 11.80 -15.38 13.67
CA SER A 317 13.01 -14.94 12.98
C SER A 317 14.27 -15.70 13.43
N ARG A 318 15.16 -16.04 12.49
CA ARG A 318 16.51 -16.56 12.81
C ARG A 318 17.46 -15.48 13.32
N VAL A 319 17.20 -14.22 13.00
CA VAL A 319 18.05 -13.07 13.35
C VAL A 319 17.12 -11.94 13.73
N ARG A 320 16.91 -11.77 15.03
CA ARG A 320 16.01 -10.72 15.51
C ARG A 320 16.64 -9.36 15.25
N ARG A 321 15.85 -8.46 14.68
CA ARG A 321 16.22 -7.06 14.39
C ARG A 321 15.63 -6.09 15.42
N VAL A 322 14.50 -6.48 15.96
CA VAL A 322 13.68 -5.71 16.88
C VAL A 322 13.44 -6.58 18.11
N ASP A 323 13.66 -6.04 19.29
CA ASP A 323 13.38 -6.74 20.55
C ASP A 323 11.87 -6.76 20.87
N THR A 324 11.47 -7.45 21.93
CA THR A 324 10.03 -7.63 22.25
C THR A 324 9.35 -6.31 22.63
N VAL A 325 10.03 -5.42 23.37
CA VAL A 325 9.46 -4.12 23.77
C VAL A 325 9.32 -3.24 22.55
N GLN A 326 10.35 -3.19 21.71
CA GLN A 326 10.30 -2.46 20.45
C GLN A 326 9.23 -3.02 19.51
N CYS A 327 9.01 -4.34 19.47
CA CYS A 327 7.91 -4.94 18.71
C CYS A 327 6.54 -4.46 19.19
N ILE A 328 6.34 -4.22 20.49
CA ILE A 328 5.07 -3.69 21.01
C ILE A 328 4.95 -2.20 20.66
N VAL A 329 5.97 -1.41 21.02
CA VAL A 329 5.99 0.05 20.84
C VAL A 329 5.86 0.45 19.37
N LEU A 330 6.44 -0.33 18.45
CA LEU A 330 6.37 -0.06 17.01
C LEU A 330 5.29 -0.89 16.31
N GLY A 331 4.92 -2.05 16.85
CA GLY A 331 3.90 -2.90 16.25
C GLY A 331 2.50 -2.29 16.31
N ILE A 332 2.17 -1.59 17.40
CA ILE A 332 0.90 -0.86 17.53
C ILE A 332 0.75 0.20 16.43
N PRO A 333 1.66 1.20 16.29
CA PRO A 333 1.53 2.17 15.22
C PRO A 333 1.62 1.53 13.85
N VAL A 334 2.47 0.51 13.62
CA VAL A 334 2.49 -0.19 12.31
C VAL A 334 1.14 -0.84 11.99
N ALA A 335 0.50 -1.50 12.95
CA ALA A 335 -0.82 -2.10 12.76
C ALA A 335 -1.90 -1.04 12.50
N LEU A 336 -1.85 0.09 13.23
CA LEU A 336 -2.75 1.23 13.00
C LEU A 336 -2.54 1.84 11.62
N GLY A 337 -1.29 2.05 11.19
CA GLY A 337 -0.97 2.59 9.86
C GLY A 337 -1.46 1.69 8.74
N VAL A 338 -1.31 0.37 8.89
CA VAL A 338 -1.85 -0.61 7.92
C VAL A 338 -3.39 -0.59 7.93
N GLY A 339 -4.03 -0.58 9.10
CA GLY A 339 -5.49 -0.63 9.22
C GLY A 339 -6.22 0.65 8.82
N LEU A 340 -5.67 1.81 9.16
CA LEU A 340 -6.20 3.12 8.76
C LEU A 340 -5.89 3.47 7.31
N ALA A 341 -4.84 2.87 6.71
CA ALA A 341 -4.67 2.89 5.26
C ALA A 341 -5.77 2.09 4.58
N HIS A 342 -5.99 0.84 5.01
CA HIS A 342 -7.16 0.09 4.60
C HIS A 342 -7.45 -1.12 5.53
N PRO A 343 -8.69 -1.32 6.02
CA PRO A 343 -9.01 -2.42 6.95
C PRO A 343 -8.67 -3.82 6.43
N ASN A 344 -8.90 -4.10 5.14
CA ASN A 344 -8.53 -5.38 4.53
C ASN A 344 -7.01 -5.70 4.61
N ALA A 345 -6.12 -4.69 4.66
CA ALA A 345 -4.68 -4.88 4.72
C ALA A 345 -4.27 -5.32 6.12
N LEU A 346 -4.94 -4.79 7.16
CA LEU A 346 -4.79 -5.25 8.53
C LEU A 346 -5.26 -6.70 8.67
N MET A 347 -6.41 -7.04 8.08
CA MET A 347 -6.90 -8.42 8.06
C MET A 347 -5.93 -9.35 7.30
N SER A 348 -5.33 -8.88 6.22
CA SER A 348 -4.32 -9.63 5.47
C SER A 348 -3.06 -9.89 6.32
N LEU A 349 -2.60 -8.89 7.08
CA LEU A 349 -1.51 -9.05 8.04
C LEU A 349 -1.84 -10.11 9.10
N LEU A 350 -3.07 -10.09 9.62
CA LEU A 350 -3.54 -11.07 10.60
C LEU A 350 -3.60 -12.49 10.03
N VAL A 351 -4.12 -12.65 8.80
CA VAL A 351 -4.13 -13.93 8.07
C VAL A 351 -2.71 -14.47 7.88
N ILE A 352 -1.76 -13.62 7.51
CA ILE A 352 -0.35 -14.02 7.39
C ILE A 352 0.27 -14.38 8.75
N ALA A 353 -0.16 -13.72 9.82
CA ALA A 353 0.30 -13.98 11.18
C ALA A 353 -0.20 -15.31 11.75
N VAL A 354 -1.35 -15.83 11.29
CA VAL A 354 -1.92 -17.10 11.79
C VAL A 354 -0.93 -18.27 11.66
N PRO A 355 -0.37 -18.61 10.47
CA PRO A 355 0.62 -19.68 10.38
C PRO A 355 1.89 -19.42 11.20
N VAL A 356 2.32 -18.16 11.35
CA VAL A 356 3.45 -17.80 12.21
C VAL A 356 3.16 -18.16 13.67
N ALA A 357 1.98 -17.79 14.16
CA ALA A 357 1.52 -18.08 15.51
C ALA A 357 1.36 -19.60 15.73
N VAL A 358 0.72 -20.31 14.80
CA VAL A 358 0.52 -21.77 14.88
C VAL A 358 1.84 -22.52 14.93
N VAL A 359 2.79 -22.22 14.03
CA VAL A 359 4.11 -22.86 14.05
C VAL A 359 4.82 -22.56 15.37
N ARG A 360 4.70 -21.33 15.89
CA ARG A 360 5.27 -20.95 17.18
C ARG A 360 4.65 -21.73 18.35
N ALA A 361 3.34 -21.97 18.32
CA ALA A 361 2.61 -22.76 19.31
C ALA A 361 3.11 -24.22 19.31
N VAL A 362 3.19 -24.85 18.14
CA VAL A 362 3.62 -26.25 17.99
C VAL A 362 5.05 -26.44 18.52
N LEU A 363 5.97 -25.55 18.15
CA LEU A 363 7.35 -25.58 18.65
C LEU A 363 7.42 -25.40 20.17
N GLN A 364 6.48 -24.63 20.74
CA GLN A 364 6.43 -24.40 22.17
C GLN A 364 5.93 -25.61 22.94
N ILE A 365 4.78 -26.14 22.52
CA ILE A 365 4.08 -27.25 23.15
C ILE A 365 5.00 -28.48 23.14
N GLY A 366 5.56 -28.83 21.98
CA GLY A 366 6.51 -29.94 21.89
C GLY A 366 7.70 -29.74 22.83
N GLY A 367 8.18 -28.51 22.94
CA GLY A 367 9.25 -28.19 23.86
C GLY A 367 8.86 -28.11 25.34
N GLY A 368 7.59 -27.93 25.69
CA GLY A 368 7.05 -28.02 27.05
C GLY A 368 6.85 -29.48 27.48
N ILE A 369 6.34 -30.31 26.56
CA ILE A 369 6.24 -31.77 26.71
C ILE A 369 7.63 -32.37 26.98
N MET A 370 8.65 -31.91 26.25
CA MET A 370 10.04 -32.32 26.46
C MET A 370 10.70 -31.70 27.72
N ARG A 371 9.95 -31.00 28.59
CA ARG A 371 10.43 -30.26 29.78
C ARG A 371 11.57 -29.27 29.53
N ARG A 372 11.74 -28.81 28.28
CA ARG A 372 12.74 -27.80 27.86
C ARG A 372 12.22 -26.36 27.99
N SER A 373 11.03 -26.17 28.54
CA SER A 373 10.43 -24.85 28.75
C SER A 373 9.52 -24.87 29.96
N ARG A 374 9.43 -23.73 30.64
CA ARG A 374 8.57 -23.55 31.81
C ARG A 374 7.10 -23.65 31.38
N TRP A 375 6.31 -24.44 32.09
CA TRP A 375 4.90 -24.73 31.74
C TRP A 375 4.03 -23.46 31.69
N TRP A 376 4.24 -22.50 32.58
CA TRP A 376 3.51 -21.23 32.58
C TRP A 376 3.80 -20.38 31.34
N ALA A 377 5.02 -20.45 30.78
CA ALA A 377 5.38 -19.74 29.56
C ALA A 377 4.69 -20.37 28.34
N VAL A 378 4.54 -21.70 28.35
CA VAL A 378 3.74 -22.44 27.35
C VAL A 378 2.28 -22.00 27.45
N LEU A 379 1.70 -21.97 28.65
CA LEU A 379 0.31 -21.55 28.87
C LEU A 379 0.07 -20.12 28.39
N LEU A 380 0.88 -19.14 28.82
CA LEU A 380 0.73 -17.74 28.41
C LEU A 380 0.77 -17.57 26.87
N GLN A 381 1.65 -18.32 26.19
CA GLN A 381 1.76 -18.20 24.73
C GLN A 381 0.63 -18.91 24.01
N VAL A 382 0.13 -20.04 24.51
CA VAL A 382 -1.08 -20.69 23.98
C VAL A 382 -2.29 -19.77 24.15
N VAL A 383 -2.46 -19.15 25.32
CA VAL A 383 -3.53 -18.17 25.58
C VAL A 383 -3.40 -16.96 24.66
N ALA A 384 -2.20 -16.41 24.47
CA ALA A 384 -1.98 -15.28 23.56
C ALA A 384 -2.31 -15.63 22.10
N ILE A 385 -2.02 -16.85 21.66
CA ILE A 385 -2.32 -17.33 20.31
C ILE A 385 -3.83 -17.58 20.17
N ALA A 386 -4.48 -18.16 21.18
CA ALA A 386 -5.93 -18.32 21.21
C ALA A 386 -6.63 -16.96 21.19
N ALA A 387 -6.14 -15.98 21.95
CA ALA A 387 -6.64 -14.60 21.93
C ALA A 387 -6.44 -13.94 20.57
N LEU A 388 -5.30 -14.17 19.90
CA LEU A 388 -5.10 -13.71 18.51
C LEU A 388 -6.13 -14.33 17.57
N LEU A 389 -6.34 -15.65 17.62
CA LEU A 389 -7.32 -16.32 16.77
C LEU A 389 -8.75 -15.86 17.04
N ALA A 390 -9.12 -15.65 18.31
CA ALA A 390 -10.40 -15.09 18.71
C ALA A 390 -10.57 -13.65 18.22
N ALA A 391 -9.51 -12.82 18.32
CA ALA A 391 -9.50 -11.47 17.78
C ALA A 391 -9.67 -11.47 16.25
N VAL A 392 -8.97 -12.36 15.53
CA VAL A 392 -9.16 -12.52 14.08
C VAL A 392 -10.60 -12.88 13.76
N TRP A 393 -11.18 -13.86 14.45
CA TRP A 393 -12.57 -14.27 14.23
C TRP A 393 -13.57 -13.14 14.51
N PHE A 394 -13.41 -12.42 15.63
CA PHE A 394 -14.25 -11.28 15.97
C PHE A 394 -14.13 -10.15 14.93
N LEU A 395 -12.90 -9.76 14.60
CA LEU A 395 -12.64 -8.73 13.59
C LEU A 395 -13.14 -9.14 12.20
N TRP A 396 -13.15 -10.44 11.88
CA TRP A 396 -13.72 -10.96 10.65
C TRP A 396 -15.21 -10.64 10.52
N GLY A 397 -15.95 -10.72 11.63
CA GLY A 397 -17.37 -10.36 11.67
C GLY A 397 -17.63 -8.86 11.57
N VAL A 398 -16.74 -8.03 12.14
CA VAL A 398 -16.91 -6.57 12.22
C VAL A 398 -16.39 -5.83 10.99
N ILE A 399 -15.22 -6.21 10.48
CA ILE A 399 -14.53 -5.49 9.39
C ILE A 399 -15.05 -5.91 8.02
N ARG A 400 -15.62 -7.11 7.90
CA ARG A 400 -16.14 -7.59 6.62
C ARG A 400 -17.24 -6.64 6.11
N PRO A 401 -17.13 -6.13 4.88
CA PRO A 401 -18.17 -5.30 4.25
C PRO A 401 -19.52 -6.02 4.18
N ALA A 402 -20.59 -5.22 4.14
CA ALA A 402 -21.94 -5.73 3.90
C ALA A 402 -22.01 -6.47 2.54
N PRO A 403 -22.89 -7.48 2.38
CA PRO A 403 -23.01 -8.25 1.13
C PRO A 403 -23.21 -7.39 -0.12
N GLY A 404 -23.99 -6.31 -0.02
CA GLY A 404 -24.25 -5.39 -1.13
C GLY A 404 -23.01 -4.62 -1.63
N ALA A 405 -21.96 -4.52 -0.82
CA ALA A 405 -20.69 -3.90 -1.22
C ALA A 405 -19.68 -4.92 -1.81
N SER A 406 -19.95 -6.22 -1.71
CA SER A 406 -19.02 -7.29 -2.09
C SER A 406 -19.57 -8.10 -3.26
N THR A 407 -19.69 -7.49 -4.43
CA THR A 407 -20.46 -8.03 -5.58
C THR A 407 -19.64 -8.85 -6.58
N TRP A 408 -18.30 -8.90 -6.45
CA TRP A 408 -17.43 -9.61 -7.38
C TRP A 408 -17.61 -11.14 -7.30
N GLY A 409 -18.20 -11.70 -8.35
CA GLY A 409 -18.46 -13.14 -8.48
C GLY A 409 -17.25 -13.97 -8.89
N PRO A 410 -17.38 -15.32 -8.91
CA PRO A 410 -16.35 -16.20 -9.45
C PRO A 410 -16.12 -15.91 -10.94
N SER A 411 -14.85 -15.92 -11.35
CA SER A 411 -14.42 -15.51 -12.70
C SER A 411 -13.59 -16.57 -13.43
N SER A 412 -13.29 -17.71 -12.80
CA SER A 412 -12.35 -18.71 -13.33
C SER A 412 -12.62 -20.11 -12.76
N SER A 413 -12.04 -21.15 -13.39
CA SER A 413 -11.96 -22.49 -12.80
C SER A 413 -10.91 -22.56 -11.70
N ASP A 414 -11.01 -23.57 -10.84
CA ASP A 414 -10.01 -23.88 -9.82
C ASP A 414 -8.61 -24.16 -10.42
N THR A 415 -8.56 -24.90 -11.54
CA THR A 415 -7.33 -25.26 -12.25
C THR A 415 -6.64 -24.04 -12.84
N LEU A 416 -7.39 -23.13 -13.48
CA LEU A 416 -6.84 -21.89 -14.01
C LEU A 416 -6.39 -20.98 -12.86
N ALA A 417 -7.19 -20.83 -11.80
CA ALA A 417 -6.81 -20.04 -10.63
C ALA A 417 -5.54 -20.58 -9.93
N PHE A 418 -5.39 -21.90 -9.81
CA PHE A 418 -4.17 -22.51 -9.28
C PHE A 418 -2.98 -22.25 -10.20
N GLY A 419 -3.15 -22.42 -11.52
CA GLY A 419 -2.13 -22.13 -12.52
C GLY A 419 -1.65 -20.68 -12.47
N GLU A 420 -2.57 -19.73 -12.44
CA GLU A 420 -2.32 -18.29 -12.30
C GLU A 420 -1.48 -17.96 -11.05
N ALA A 421 -1.84 -18.54 -9.90
CA ALA A 421 -1.09 -18.36 -8.66
C ALA A 421 0.33 -18.94 -8.77
N LEU A 422 0.45 -20.14 -9.35
CA LEU A 422 1.71 -20.85 -9.50
C LEU A 422 2.68 -20.11 -10.43
N VAL A 423 2.20 -19.56 -11.54
CA VAL A 423 3.00 -18.84 -12.53
C VAL A 423 3.04 -17.32 -12.30
N ASN A 424 2.59 -16.86 -11.13
CA ASN A 424 2.51 -15.45 -10.74
C ASN A 424 1.87 -14.59 -11.83
N SER A 425 0.84 -15.09 -12.50
CA SER A 425 -0.02 -14.28 -13.37
C SER A 425 -1.44 -14.29 -12.82
N PRO A 426 -1.68 -13.64 -11.67
CA PRO A 426 -3.01 -13.58 -11.13
C PRO A 426 -3.92 -12.79 -12.08
N VAL A 427 -5.21 -13.04 -11.96
CA VAL A 427 -6.33 -12.47 -12.70
C VAL A 427 -6.26 -12.64 -14.23
N SER A 428 -5.29 -13.41 -14.76
CA SER A 428 -4.99 -13.52 -16.20
C SER A 428 -4.72 -12.15 -16.87
N GLU A 429 -4.24 -11.18 -16.09
CA GLU A 429 -3.98 -9.82 -16.56
C GLU A 429 -2.74 -9.72 -17.46
N VAL A 430 -1.78 -10.63 -17.25
CA VAL A 430 -0.53 -10.66 -17.99
C VAL A 430 -0.15 -12.09 -18.39
N SER A 431 0.83 -12.23 -19.26
CA SER A 431 1.44 -13.52 -19.56
C SER A 431 2.14 -14.14 -18.32
N PRO A 432 2.28 -15.48 -18.24
CA PRO A 432 2.99 -16.15 -17.15
C PRO A 432 4.39 -15.60 -16.82
N GLN A 433 4.66 -15.34 -15.53
CA GLN A 433 5.94 -14.80 -15.06
C GLN A 433 6.90 -15.93 -14.64
N TRP A 434 7.39 -16.68 -15.63
CA TRP A 434 8.13 -17.94 -15.43
C TRP A 434 9.36 -17.83 -14.51
N VAL A 435 10.20 -16.82 -14.67
CA VAL A 435 11.47 -16.72 -13.91
C VAL A 435 11.21 -16.44 -12.43
N VAL A 436 10.36 -15.45 -12.10
CA VAL A 436 10.04 -15.17 -10.68
C VAL A 436 9.29 -16.35 -10.06
N SER A 437 8.43 -17.02 -10.82
CA SER A 437 7.71 -18.21 -10.36
C SER A 437 8.64 -19.38 -10.06
N ALA A 438 9.60 -19.64 -10.95
CA ALA A 438 10.64 -20.65 -10.71
C ALA A 438 11.45 -20.33 -9.45
N LEU A 439 11.83 -19.06 -9.24
CA LEU A 439 12.51 -18.63 -8.02
C LEU A 439 11.64 -18.81 -6.77
N VAL A 440 10.33 -18.52 -6.83
CA VAL A 440 9.41 -18.74 -5.70
C VAL A 440 9.34 -20.22 -5.34
N VAL A 441 9.17 -21.10 -6.34
CA VAL A 441 9.10 -22.56 -6.15
C VAL A 441 10.43 -23.09 -5.58
N ILE A 442 11.57 -22.72 -6.17
CA ILE A 442 12.90 -23.10 -5.65
C ILE A 442 13.08 -22.62 -4.21
N GLY A 443 12.63 -21.41 -3.89
CA GLY A 443 12.68 -20.83 -2.55
C GLY A 443 11.86 -21.63 -1.55
N ALA A 444 10.63 -22.01 -1.93
CA ALA A 444 9.77 -22.86 -1.12
C ALA A 444 10.40 -24.23 -0.88
N LEU A 445 10.91 -24.88 -1.94
CA LEU A 445 11.60 -26.16 -1.84
C LEU A 445 12.86 -26.06 -0.96
N ALA A 446 13.64 -24.98 -1.06
CA ALA A 446 14.82 -24.76 -0.22
C ALA A 446 14.45 -24.64 1.27
N ILE A 447 13.33 -24.01 1.61
CA ILE A 447 12.82 -23.91 2.98
C ILE A 447 12.39 -25.27 3.52
N LEU A 448 11.63 -26.03 2.71
CA LEU A 448 11.17 -27.37 3.05
C LEU A 448 12.35 -28.33 3.23
N TYR A 449 13.33 -28.27 2.34
CA TYR A 449 14.57 -29.06 2.43
C TYR A 449 15.40 -28.69 3.66
N ALA A 450 15.58 -27.39 3.93
CA ALA A 450 16.34 -26.92 5.09
C ALA A 450 15.60 -27.12 6.42
N ARG A 451 14.33 -27.52 6.39
CA ARG A 451 13.43 -27.72 7.53
C ARG A 451 13.35 -26.54 8.50
N ARG A 452 13.37 -25.32 7.97
CA ARG A 452 13.47 -24.08 8.77
C ARG A 452 12.77 -22.93 8.09
N ASN A 453 12.11 -22.08 8.87
CA ASN A 453 11.26 -20.96 8.39
C ASN A 453 9.99 -21.44 7.64
N HIS A 454 9.42 -22.59 8.03
CA HIS A 454 8.19 -23.13 7.41
C HIS A 454 7.02 -22.16 7.42
N TRP A 455 6.99 -21.23 8.39
CA TRP A 455 5.97 -20.18 8.45
C TRP A 455 5.84 -19.44 7.12
N LEU A 456 6.94 -19.21 6.38
CA LEU A 456 6.93 -18.46 5.13
C LEU A 456 6.19 -19.23 4.02
N VAL A 457 6.45 -20.53 3.89
CA VAL A 457 5.77 -21.40 2.90
C VAL A 457 4.31 -21.61 3.29
N LEU A 458 4.02 -21.80 4.58
CA LEU A 458 2.65 -21.97 5.06
C LEU A 458 1.82 -20.69 4.87
N SER A 459 2.36 -19.53 5.22
CA SER A 459 1.69 -18.24 4.99
C SER A 459 1.49 -17.96 3.50
N TYR A 460 2.45 -18.30 2.63
CA TYR A 460 2.26 -18.17 1.19
C TYR A 460 1.17 -19.11 0.67
N GLY A 461 1.14 -20.36 1.15
CA GLY A 461 0.08 -21.32 0.81
C GLY A 461 -1.32 -20.84 1.23
N VAL A 462 -1.43 -20.16 2.38
CA VAL A 462 -2.68 -19.51 2.81
C VAL A 462 -3.10 -18.41 1.84
N LEU A 463 -2.19 -17.54 1.39
CA LEU A 463 -2.51 -16.51 0.40
C LEU A 463 -2.93 -17.12 -0.96
N VAL A 464 -2.25 -18.18 -1.41
CA VAL A 464 -2.61 -18.92 -2.61
C VAL A 464 -4.01 -19.53 -2.47
N TYR A 465 -4.34 -20.10 -1.30
CA TYR A 465 -5.68 -20.61 -1.02
C TYR A 465 -6.75 -19.52 -1.13
N PHE A 466 -6.55 -18.35 -0.51
CA PHE A 466 -7.50 -17.23 -0.62
C PHE A 466 -7.63 -16.72 -2.06
N TYR A 467 -6.52 -16.68 -2.81
CA TYR A 467 -6.54 -16.29 -4.21
C TYR A 467 -7.36 -17.26 -5.07
N ILE A 468 -7.14 -18.56 -4.92
CA ILE A 468 -7.93 -19.58 -5.64
C ILE A 468 -9.41 -19.47 -5.22
N SER A 469 -9.66 -19.31 -3.92
CA SER A 469 -11.00 -19.18 -3.37
C SER A 469 -11.76 -18.00 -3.97
N VAL A 470 -11.14 -16.82 -4.08
CA VAL A 470 -11.81 -15.65 -4.65
C VAL A 470 -12.04 -15.76 -6.16
N ARG A 471 -11.22 -16.52 -6.89
CA ARG A 471 -11.40 -16.74 -8.32
C ARG A 471 -12.50 -17.75 -8.63
N TRP A 472 -12.65 -18.77 -7.78
CA TRP A 472 -13.44 -19.97 -8.09
C TRP A 472 -14.71 -20.16 -7.26
N LEU A 473 -14.70 -19.85 -5.96
CA LEU A 473 -15.83 -20.19 -5.08
C LEU A 473 -17.12 -19.49 -5.49
N LYS A 474 -18.22 -20.24 -5.50
CA LYS A 474 -19.57 -19.74 -5.76
C LYS A 474 -20.21 -19.16 -4.49
N TRP A 475 -21.26 -18.36 -4.66
CA TRP A 475 -21.94 -17.66 -3.56
C TRP A 475 -22.50 -18.59 -2.47
N ASP A 476 -23.00 -19.76 -2.87
CA ASP A 476 -23.54 -20.82 -2.02
C ASP A 476 -22.46 -21.62 -1.26
N GLN A 477 -21.18 -21.35 -1.50
CA GLN A 477 -20.03 -22.05 -0.91
C GLN A 477 -19.30 -21.18 0.13
N ASP A 478 -20.04 -20.45 0.96
CA ASP A 478 -19.50 -19.56 1.99
C ASP A 478 -18.51 -18.51 1.47
N ARG A 479 -18.57 -18.15 0.17
CA ARG A 479 -17.68 -17.15 -0.46
C ARG A 479 -17.59 -15.86 0.35
N MET A 480 -18.73 -15.34 0.81
CA MET A 480 -18.77 -14.15 1.66
C MET A 480 -18.01 -14.30 2.98
N TRP A 481 -18.01 -15.49 3.57
CA TRP A 481 -17.23 -15.77 4.78
C TRP A 481 -15.74 -15.92 4.48
N ILE A 482 -15.38 -16.51 3.35
CA ILE A 482 -13.98 -16.79 3.02
C ILE A 482 -13.29 -15.54 2.45
N THR A 483 -13.90 -14.85 1.49
CA THR A 483 -13.24 -13.77 0.72
C THR A 483 -13.88 -12.40 0.90
N GLY A 484 -14.98 -12.30 1.65
CA GLY A 484 -15.74 -11.06 1.80
C GLY A 484 -14.95 -9.90 2.40
N VAL A 485 -13.94 -10.16 3.26
CA VAL A 485 -13.04 -9.13 3.82
C VAL A 485 -12.32 -8.32 2.73
N TRP A 486 -12.12 -8.92 1.55
CA TRP A 486 -11.57 -8.27 0.37
C TRP A 486 -12.65 -7.94 -0.65
N TYR A 487 -13.90 -7.70 -0.25
CA TYR A 487 -15.03 -7.37 -1.13
C TYR A 487 -15.34 -8.46 -2.19
N ASN A 488 -14.83 -9.68 -1.98
CA ASN A 488 -14.74 -10.75 -2.99
C ASN A 488 -13.99 -10.34 -4.27
N ASP A 489 -13.20 -9.28 -4.21
CA ASP A 489 -12.44 -8.71 -5.31
C ASP A 489 -11.12 -9.48 -5.50
N PRO A 490 -10.92 -10.15 -6.66
CA PRO A 490 -9.72 -10.93 -6.92
C PRO A 490 -8.45 -10.10 -7.06
N PHE A 491 -8.56 -8.81 -7.43
CA PHE A 491 -7.41 -7.91 -7.60
C PHE A 491 -6.75 -7.58 -6.25
N ARG A 492 -7.56 -7.38 -5.21
CA ARG A 492 -7.07 -7.15 -3.83
C ARG A 492 -6.29 -8.34 -3.29
N VAL A 493 -6.75 -9.56 -3.56
CA VAL A 493 -6.10 -10.78 -3.09
C VAL A 493 -4.87 -11.11 -3.93
N ALA A 494 -4.93 -10.91 -5.26
CA ALA A 494 -3.79 -11.05 -6.16
C ALA A 494 -2.59 -10.22 -5.73
N ALA A 495 -2.84 -8.97 -5.33
CA ALA A 495 -1.82 -8.02 -4.86
C ALA A 495 -1.09 -8.45 -3.57
N LEU A 496 -1.63 -9.42 -2.81
CA LEU A 496 -0.98 -9.96 -1.61
C LEU A 496 0.09 -11.00 -1.93
N LEU A 497 -0.01 -11.71 -3.06
CA LEU A 497 0.91 -12.80 -3.40
C LEU A 497 2.40 -12.36 -3.39
N PRO A 498 2.78 -11.20 -3.96
CA PRO A 498 4.16 -10.73 -3.95
C PRO A 498 4.75 -10.53 -2.54
N VAL A 499 3.93 -10.23 -1.53
CA VAL A 499 4.38 -9.99 -0.15
C VAL A 499 5.24 -11.15 0.37
N LEU A 500 4.85 -12.39 0.06
CA LEU A 500 5.56 -13.59 0.51
C LEU A 500 6.31 -14.30 -0.62
N ALA A 501 5.90 -14.10 -1.88
CA ALA A 501 6.64 -14.61 -3.04
C ALA A 501 8.04 -13.97 -3.17
N ILE A 502 8.18 -12.67 -2.90
CA ILE A 502 9.47 -11.97 -2.98
C ILE A 502 10.49 -12.55 -1.98
N PRO A 503 10.20 -12.67 -0.67
CA PRO A 503 11.10 -13.35 0.26
C PRO A 503 11.46 -14.78 -0.15
N LEU A 504 10.52 -15.55 -0.71
CA LEU A 504 10.80 -16.90 -1.25
C LEU A 504 11.80 -16.84 -2.41
N ALA A 505 11.60 -15.96 -3.38
CA ALA A 505 12.52 -15.77 -4.49
C ALA A 505 13.93 -15.34 -4.03
N VAL A 506 14.03 -14.49 -3.00
CA VAL A 506 15.33 -14.12 -2.39
C VAL A 506 15.99 -15.32 -1.70
N VAL A 507 15.22 -16.20 -1.06
CA VAL A 507 15.72 -17.47 -0.51
C VAL A 507 16.26 -18.38 -1.62
N ALA A 508 15.63 -18.43 -2.79
CA ALA A 508 16.17 -19.19 -3.91
C ALA A 508 17.54 -18.69 -4.36
N ILE A 509 17.72 -17.37 -4.55
CA ILE A 509 19.03 -16.82 -4.91
C ILE A 509 20.07 -17.12 -3.83
N HIS A 510 19.68 -17.03 -2.56
CA HIS A 510 20.57 -17.39 -1.46
C HIS A 510 21.04 -18.84 -1.54
N TRP A 511 20.11 -19.77 -1.73
CA TRP A 511 20.38 -21.19 -1.80
C TRP A 511 21.20 -21.57 -3.05
N LEU A 512 20.81 -21.07 -4.23
CA LEU A 512 21.50 -21.31 -5.51
C LEU A 512 22.93 -20.75 -5.48
N SER A 513 23.11 -19.54 -4.96
CA SER A 513 24.44 -18.96 -4.85
C SER A 513 25.31 -19.72 -3.83
N GLU A 514 24.76 -20.22 -2.72
CA GLU A 514 25.52 -21.10 -1.83
C GLU A 514 25.91 -22.42 -2.50
N ALA A 515 24.99 -23.06 -3.22
CA ALA A 515 25.27 -24.28 -3.98
C ALA A 515 26.39 -24.05 -5.00
N LEU A 516 26.34 -22.94 -5.76
CA LEU A 516 27.39 -22.57 -6.70
C LEU A 516 28.74 -22.36 -6.00
N MET A 517 28.75 -21.63 -4.87
CA MET A 517 29.97 -21.34 -4.09
C MET A 517 30.56 -22.56 -3.37
N ASN A 518 29.81 -23.66 -3.28
CA ASN A 518 30.24 -24.92 -2.67
C ASN A 518 30.47 -26.04 -3.72
N SER A 519 30.30 -25.73 -5.01
CA SER A 519 30.51 -26.70 -6.10
C SER A 519 31.99 -26.97 -6.39
N ARG A 520 32.28 -28.11 -7.04
CA ARG A 520 33.65 -28.46 -7.46
C ARG A 520 34.25 -27.43 -8.44
N LEU A 521 33.40 -26.74 -9.21
CA LEU A 521 33.81 -25.69 -10.15
C LEU A 521 34.41 -24.49 -9.41
N SER A 522 33.79 -24.07 -8.32
CA SER A 522 34.25 -22.94 -7.51
C SER A 522 35.35 -23.32 -6.51
N ALA A 523 35.52 -24.63 -6.22
CA ALA A 523 36.60 -25.12 -5.37
C ALA A 523 38.00 -24.72 -5.87
N ARG A 524 38.18 -24.63 -7.20
CA ARG A 524 39.43 -24.14 -7.86
C ARG A 524 39.76 -22.69 -7.54
N TRP A 525 38.78 -21.91 -7.08
CA TRP A 525 38.89 -20.48 -6.77
C TRP A 525 38.76 -20.20 -5.27
N SER A 526 38.94 -21.24 -4.44
CA SER A 526 38.86 -21.16 -2.98
C SER A 526 39.97 -20.27 -2.37
N GLY A 527 39.75 -19.77 -1.15
CA GLY A 527 40.68 -18.84 -0.47
C GLY A 527 40.42 -17.36 -0.77
N ARG A 528 41.48 -16.58 -1.04
CA ARG A 528 41.45 -15.09 -1.10
C ARG A 528 40.54 -14.53 -2.21
N ARG A 529 40.19 -15.34 -3.23
CA ARG A 529 39.32 -14.96 -4.36
C ARG A 529 37.82 -15.14 -4.09
N ARG A 530 37.43 -15.93 -3.08
CA ARG A 530 36.02 -16.22 -2.74
C ARG A 530 35.16 -14.96 -2.48
N PRO A 531 35.64 -13.92 -1.77
CA PRO A 531 34.87 -12.68 -1.57
C PRO A 531 34.65 -11.89 -2.87
N VAL A 532 35.63 -11.89 -3.78
CA VAL A 532 35.52 -11.24 -5.09
C VAL A 532 34.49 -11.96 -5.93
N MET A 533 34.56 -13.29 -6.01
CA MET A 533 33.57 -14.11 -6.72
C MET A 533 32.15 -13.91 -6.21
N LYS A 534 31.93 -13.86 -4.88
CA LYS A 534 30.60 -13.54 -4.30
C LYS A 534 30.08 -12.16 -4.73
N LYS A 535 30.97 -11.15 -4.79
CA LYS A 535 30.61 -9.81 -5.29
C LYS A 535 30.26 -9.87 -6.77
N THR A 536 31.09 -10.50 -7.59
CA THR A 536 30.85 -10.65 -9.04
C THR A 536 29.53 -11.36 -9.32
N VAL A 537 29.29 -12.53 -8.69
CA VAL A 537 28.02 -13.26 -8.83
C VAL A 537 26.84 -12.39 -8.39
N GLY A 538 26.96 -11.65 -7.29
CA GLY A 538 25.89 -10.76 -6.83
C GLY A 538 25.61 -9.58 -7.76
N ILE A 539 26.65 -8.95 -8.31
CA ILE A 539 26.51 -7.85 -9.28
C ILE A 539 25.91 -8.36 -10.59
N VAL A 540 26.41 -9.49 -11.11
CA VAL A 540 25.88 -10.11 -12.33
C VAL A 540 24.42 -10.52 -12.14
N ALA A 541 24.08 -11.18 -11.03
CA ALA A 541 22.70 -11.54 -10.73
C ALA A 541 21.80 -10.31 -10.64
N MET A 542 22.25 -9.24 -9.98
CA MET A 542 21.51 -7.99 -9.91
C MET A 542 21.27 -7.38 -11.30
N ILE A 543 22.31 -7.27 -12.15
CA ILE A 543 22.20 -6.69 -13.49
C ILE A 543 21.28 -7.53 -14.37
N LEU A 544 21.45 -8.86 -14.38
CA LEU A 544 20.63 -9.77 -15.18
C LEU A 544 19.16 -9.74 -14.74
N LEU A 545 18.90 -9.76 -13.44
CA LEU A 545 17.53 -9.67 -12.91
C LEU A 545 16.93 -8.28 -13.15
N ALA A 546 17.71 -7.20 -13.04
CA ALA A 546 17.25 -5.85 -13.37
C ALA A 546 16.89 -5.73 -14.85
N GLY A 547 17.76 -6.22 -15.75
CA GLY A 547 17.47 -6.24 -17.18
C GLY A 547 16.23 -7.08 -17.50
N TYR A 548 16.14 -8.28 -16.94
CA TYR A 548 15.02 -9.20 -17.18
C TYR A 548 13.70 -8.63 -16.65
N THR A 549 13.62 -8.27 -15.37
CA THR A 549 12.36 -7.82 -14.73
C THR A 549 11.77 -6.57 -15.37
N GLN A 550 12.61 -5.75 -16.01
CA GLN A 550 12.18 -4.52 -16.67
C GLN A 550 11.88 -4.69 -18.17
N ALA A 551 12.48 -5.68 -18.84
CA ALA A 551 12.36 -5.86 -20.28
C ALA A 551 11.39 -6.98 -20.70
N VAL A 552 10.93 -7.80 -19.75
CA VAL A 552 10.10 -8.97 -20.01
C VAL A 552 8.66 -8.61 -20.40
N GLY A 553 8.04 -9.47 -21.22
CA GLY A 553 6.69 -9.29 -21.78
C GLY A 553 5.61 -8.92 -20.75
N PRO A 554 5.42 -9.69 -19.65
CA PRO A 554 4.41 -9.41 -18.64
C PRO A 554 4.53 -8.02 -18.00
N MET A 555 5.76 -7.54 -17.78
CA MET A 555 5.97 -6.19 -17.24
C MET A 555 5.60 -5.13 -18.27
N LYS A 556 5.96 -5.32 -19.54
CA LYS A 556 5.56 -4.40 -20.63
C LYS A 556 4.04 -4.38 -20.84
N GLU A 557 3.38 -5.53 -20.75
CA GLU A 557 1.92 -5.65 -20.80
C GLU A 557 1.27 -4.85 -19.68
N MET A 558 1.70 -5.06 -18.42
CA MET A 558 1.17 -4.32 -17.27
C MET A 558 1.41 -2.80 -17.39
N VAL A 559 2.61 -2.39 -17.79
CA VAL A 559 2.94 -0.97 -18.02
C VAL A 559 2.05 -0.38 -19.11
N GLY A 560 1.90 -1.05 -20.25
CA GLY A 560 1.08 -0.58 -21.37
C GLY A 560 -0.41 -0.49 -21.02
N GLN A 561 -0.95 -1.48 -20.31
CA GLN A 561 -2.33 -1.46 -19.83
C GLN A 561 -2.56 -0.34 -18.81
N THR A 562 -1.60 -0.10 -17.91
CA THR A 562 -1.68 1.00 -16.94
C THR A 562 -1.60 2.35 -17.65
N TYR A 563 -0.69 2.50 -18.62
CA TYR A 563 -0.56 3.70 -19.46
C TYR A 563 -1.87 4.04 -20.16
N ALA A 564 -2.49 3.06 -20.81
CA ALA A 564 -3.77 3.24 -21.49
C ALA A 564 -4.92 3.61 -20.53
N THR A 565 -4.79 3.28 -19.24
CA THR A 565 -5.77 3.63 -18.20
C THR A 565 -5.58 5.05 -17.67
N TYR A 566 -4.37 5.62 -17.76
CA TYR A 566 -4.05 6.97 -17.27
C TYR A 566 -4.08 8.03 -18.38
N GLN A 567 -3.78 7.63 -19.62
CA GLN A 567 -3.75 8.54 -20.76
C GLN A 567 -5.14 9.14 -21.02
N PRO A 568 -5.28 10.48 -21.00
CA PRO A 568 -6.46 11.15 -21.51
C PRO A 568 -6.59 10.91 -23.03
N ARG A 569 -7.73 10.38 -23.45
CA ARG A 569 -8.06 10.05 -24.84
C ARG A 569 -9.50 10.47 -25.16
N ALA A 570 -9.80 10.63 -26.45
CA ALA A 570 -11.16 10.92 -26.92
C ALA A 570 -12.16 9.80 -26.56
N ASP A 571 -11.70 8.56 -26.40
CA ASP A 571 -12.52 7.40 -26.06
C ASP A 571 -12.49 7.02 -24.56
N SER A 572 -11.91 7.85 -23.71
CA SER A 572 -11.75 7.58 -22.28
C SER A 572 -13.06 7.19 -21.60
N GLN A 573 -12.94 6.34 -20.58
CA GLN A 573 -14.09 5.82 -19.83
C GLN A 573 -14.63 6.83 -18.82
N LEU A 574 -13.76 7.64 -18.23
CA LEU A 574 -14.13 8.61 -17.19
C LEU A 574 -14.31 10.02 -17.73
N ILE A 575 -13.24 10.59 -18.31
CA ILE A 575 -13.28 11.93 -18.89
C ILE A 575 -12.56 11.95 -20.22
N THR A 576 -13.27 12.35 -21.28
CA THR A 576 -12.68 12.48 -22.62
C THR A 576 -11.79 13.72 -22.72
N THR A 577 -10.99 13.84 -23.78
CA THR A 577 -10.17 15.03 -24.02
C THR A 577 -11.00 16.30 -24.14
N ASP A 578 -12.18 16.19 -24.75
CA ASP A 578 -13.09 17.33 -24.97
C ASP A 578 -13.77 17.73 -23.65
N GLU A 579 -14.21 16.76 -22.85
CA GLU A 579 -14.76 17.00 -21.51
C GLU A 579 -13.73 17.61 -20.55
N LEU A 580 -12.47 17.17 -20.64
CA LEU A 580 -11.37 17.74 -19.86
C LEU A 580 -11.09 19.19 -20.27
N ASP A 581 -11.10 19.49 -21.57
CA ASP A 581 -10.95 20.86 -22.07
C ASP A 581 -12.06 21.79 -21.57
N VAL A 582 -13.31 21.31 -21.50
CA VAL A 582 -14.41 22.07 -20.86
C VAL A 582 -14.09 22.35 -19.38
N ILE A 583 -13.62 21.35 -18.61
CA ILE A 583 -13.27 21.52 -17.20
C ILE A 583 -12.11 22.50 -17.00
N ASP A 584 -11.11 22.49 -17.87
CA ASP A 584 -9.97 23.42 -17.80
C ASP A 584 -10.41 24.89 -17.94
N HIS A 585 -11.50 25.15 -18.69
CA HIS A 585 -12.07 26.48 -18.87
C HIS A 585 -13.10 26.89 -17.80
N VAL A 586 -13.62 25.95 -17.00
CA VAL A 586 -14.62 26.22 -15.94
C VAL A 586 -14.15 27.33 -14.99
N ASN A 587 -12.87 27.34 -14.64
CA ASN A 587 -12.31 28.31 -13.68
C ASN A 587 -12.43 29.77 -14.11
N ALA A 588 -12.40 30.04 -15.41
CA ALA A 588 -12.51 31.38 -15.98
C ALA A 588 -13.97 31.81 -16.15
N LEU A 589 -14.90 30.86 -16.23
CA LEU A 589 -16.28 31.10 -16.67
C LEU A 589 -17.32 30.98 -15.55
N VAL A 590 -17.04 30.16 -14.53
CA VAL A 590 -17.96 29.92 -13.41
C VAL A 590 -17.46 30.68 -12.18
N PRO A 591 -18.28 31.54 -11.54
CA PRO A 591 -17.95 32.18 -10.27
C PRO A 591 -17.62 31.16 -9.16
N ARG A 592 -16.81 31.55 -8.16
CA ARG A 592 -16.37 30.63 -7.09
C ARG A 592 -17.48 30.20 -6.14
N ASP A 593 -18.47 31.06 -5.95
CA ASP A 593 -19.63 30.83 -5.08
C ASP A 593 -20.69 29.93 -5.73
N GLN A 594 -20.65 29.77 -7.06
CA GLN A 594 -21.61 28.97 -7.82
C GLN A 594 -21.21 27.48 -7.82
N LYS A 595 -22.17 26.62 -7.53
CA LYS A 595 -22.07 25.18 -7.76
C LYS A 595 -22.37 24.85 -9.22
N ILE A 596 -21.80 23.74 -9.68
CA ILE A 596 -22.04 23.18 -11.00
C ILE A 596 -22.88 21.91 -10.85
N VAL A 597 -23.98 21.84 -11.59
CA VAL A 597 -24.82 20.64 -11.71
C VAL A 597 -24.07 19.60 -12.55
N THR A 598 -23.94 18.38 -12.02
CA THR A 598 -23.13 17.32 -12.63
C THR A 598 -23.83 15.97 -12.52
N MET A 599 -23.60 15.11 -13.50
CA MET A 599 -23.91 13.68 -13.41
C MET A 599 -22.64 12.94 -12.95
N PRO A 600 -22.61 12.31 -11.77
CA PRO A 600 -21.38 11.76 -11.19
C PRO A 600 -20.93 10.41 -11.78
N TRP A 601 -21.71 9.85 -12.71
CA TRP A 601 -21.39 8.62 -13.45
C TRP A 601 -20.49 8.87 -14.68
N ASN A 602 -20.15 10.13 -14.96
CA ASN A 602 -19.10 10.54 -15.88
C ASN A 602 -18.07 11.43 -15.15
N GLY A 603 -17.16 12.06 -15.90
CA GLY A 603 -16.10 12.91 -15.37
C GLY A 603 -16.53 14.25 -14.78
N GLY A 604 -17.80 14.66 -14.88
CA GLY A 604 -18.27 15.99 -14.48
C GLY A 604 -17.97 16.34 -13.02
N GLY A 605 -18.05 15.35 -12.12
CA GLY A 605 -17.70 15.52 -10.71
C GLY A 605 -16.25 15.94 -10.45
N LEU A 606 -15.33 15.73 -11.40
CA LEU A 606 -13.92 16.12 -11.28
C LEU A 606 -13.67 17.62 -11.44
N ALA A 607 -14.68 18.40 -11.85
CA ALA A 607 -14.58 19.86 -11.83
C ALA A 607 -14.20 20.39 -10.43
N TYR A 608 -14.54 19.65 -9.37
CA TYR A 608 -14.12 19.99 -8.02
C TYR A 608 -12.62 19.77 -7.79
N ALA A 609 -12.08 18.59 -8.09
CA ALA A 609 -10.65 18.33 -7.91
C ALA A 609 -9.75 19.11 -8.87
N LEU A 610 -10.15 19.19 -10.15
CA LEU A 610 -9.31 19.72 -11.23
C LEU A 610 -9.43 21.24 -11.36
N ALA A 611 -10.66 21.76 -11.38
CA ALA A 611 -10.90 23.20 -11.48
C ALA A 611 -11.11 23.88 -10.12
N GLY A 612 -11.37 23.16 -9.02
CA GLY A 612 -11.67 23.83 -7.75
C GLY A 612 -13.01 24.59 -7.79
N ARG A 613 -14.02 24.00 -8.45
CA ARG A 613 -15.40 24.48 -8.40
C ARG A 613 -16.31 23.45 -7.75
N HIS A 614 -17.15 23.91 -6.84
CA HIS A 614 -18.09 23.03 -6.17
C HIS A 614 -19.06 22.41 -7.16
N VAL A 615 -19.38 21.15 -6.92
CA VAL A 615 -20.30 20.37 -7.76
C VAL A 615 -21.45 19.85 -6.89
N THR A 616 -22.61 19.66 -7.52
CA THR A 616 -23.78 19.05 -6.87
C THR A 616 -23.57 17.58 -6.52
N ALA A 617 -22.77 16.86 -7.31
CA ALA A 617 -22.42 15.46 -7.10
C ALA A 617 -20.92 15.23 -7.33
N SER A 618 -20.20 14.83 -6.27
CA SER A 618 -18.74 14.62 -6.27
C SER A 618 -18.32 13.17 -6.57
N HIS A 619 -19.24 12.20 -6.44
CA HIS A 619 -18.98 10.78 -6.68
C HIS A 619 -20.29 10.03 -6.96
N ALA A 620 -20.22 8.90 -7.70
CA ALA A 620 -21.39 8.13 -8.11
C ALA A 620 -22.22 7.58 -6.93
N LEU A 621 -21.57 7.25 -5.81
CA LEU A 621 -22.21 6.72 -4.60
C LEU A 621 -22.52 7.80 -3.56
N TYR A 622 -22.99 8.98 -4.00
CA TYR A 622 -23.37 10.08 -3.10
C TYR A 622 -24.85 10.03 -2.71
N ILE A 623 -25.20 10.76 -1.65
CA ILE A 623 -26.58 11.00 -1.20
C ILE A 623 -26.95 12.44 -1.55
N PRO A 624 -27.92 12.68 -2.45
CA PRO A 624 -28.32 14.04 -2.82
C PRO A 624 -29.07 14.75 -1.67
N THR A 625 -28.95 16.08 -1.61
CA THR A 625 -29.88 16.90 -0.83
C THR A 625 -31.26 16.88 -1.50
N PRO A 626 -32.35 17.22 -0.79
CA PRO A 626 -33.68 17.32 -1.42
C PRO A 626 -33.70 18.27 -2.64
N SER A 627 -32.92 19.35 -2.59
CA SER A 627 -32.84 20.33 -3.69
C SER A 627 -32.03 19.79 -4.88
N VAL A 628 -30.92 19.11 -4.63
CA VAL A 628 -30.16 18.42 -5.70
C VAL A 628 -31.00 17.30 -6.32
N ASP A 629 -31.80 16.57 -5.53
CA ASP A 629 -32.68 15.52 -6.03
C ASP A 629 -33.75 16.07 -6.99
N ILE A 630 -34.34 17.23 -6.67
CA ILE A 630 -35.25 17.97 -7.57
C ILE A 630 -34.52 18.38 -8.85
N ILE A 631 -33.31 18.92 -8.76
CA ILE A 631 -32.53 19.33 -9.93
C ILE A 631 -32.24 18.13 -10.84
N ASN A 632 -31.80 17.01 -10.27
CA ASN A 632 -31.47 15.80 -11.02
C ASN A 632 -32.68 15.25 -11.82
N HIS A 633 -33.87 15.24 -11.21
CA HIS A 633 -35.05 14.65 -11.83
C HIS A 633 -35.85 15.62 -12.71
N SER A 634 -35.82 16.92 -12.41
CA SER A 634 -36.80 17.88 -12.96
C SER A 634 -36.21 19.20 -13.47
N LEU A 635 -34.88 19.36 -13.61
CA LEU A 635 -34.32 20.62 -14.13
C LEU A 635 -34.86 21.01 -15.53
N ASN A 636 -35.21 20.04 -16.37
CA ASN A 636 -35.83 20.23 -17.68
C ASN A 636 -37.32 20.67 -17.62
N GLU A 637 -37.86 20.86 -16.43
CA GLU A 637 -39.19 21.39 -16.14
C GLU A 637 -39.13 22.78 -15.48
N ALA A 638 -37.94 23.40 -15.41
CA ALA A 638 -37.73 24.70 -14.74
C ALA A 638 -38.64 25.84 -15.25
N GLY A 639 -39.08 25.79 -16.52
CA GLY A 639 -40.00 26.78 -17.08
C GLY A 639 -41.46 26.62 -16.62
N SER A 640 -41.83 25.47 -16.05
CA SER A 640 -43.20 25.14 -15.64
C SER A 640 -43.36 24.84 -14.15
N ASP A 641 -42.32 24.33 -13.48
CA ASP A 641 -42.36 24.05 -12.03
C ASP A 641 -41.49 25.05 -11.25
N PRO A 642 -42.10 25.98 -10.48
CA PRO A 642 -41.35 26.95 -9.69
C PRO A 642 -40.46 26.31 -8.60
N LYS A 643 -40.74 25.06 -8.18
CA LYS A 643 -39.90 24.35 -7.20
C LYS A 643 -38.49 24.09 -7.73
N VAL A 644 -38.36 23.88 -9.04
CA VAL A 644 -37.06 23.62 -9.68
C VAL A 644 -36.15 24.85 -9.57
N CYS A 645 -36.67 26.04 -9.90
CA CYS A 645 -35.89 27.26 -9.75
C CYS A 645 -35.58 27.57 -8.27
N SER A 646 -36.51 27.31 -7.35
CA SER A 646 -36.22 27.39 -5.92
C SER A 646 -35.05 26.48 -5.50
N ALA A 647 -34.97 25.26 -6.05
CA ALA A 647 -33.88 24.33 -5.78
C ALA A 647 -32.55 24.83 -6.38
N VAL A 648 -32.56 25.33 -7.63
CA VAL A 648 -31.39 25.94 -8.29
C VAL A 648 -30.84 27.12 -7.48
N HIS A 649 -31.70 27.99 -6.95
CA HIS A 649 -31.29 29.11 -6.10
C HIS A 649 -30.76 28.64 -4.75
N GLN A 650 -31.39 27.65 -4.13
CA GLN A 650 -30.97 27.13 -2.82
C GLN A 650 -29.59 26.46 -2.87
N GLU A 651 -29.28 25.76 -3.96
CA GLU A 651 -27.96 25.15 -4.17
C GLU A 651 -26.93 26.11 -4.78
N ASN A 652 -27.34 27.33 -5.14
CA ASN A 652 -26.57 28.29 -5.92
C ASN A 652 -25.94 27.65 -7.16
N ALA A 653 -26.73 26.89 -7.92
CA ALA A 653 -26.25 25.98 -8.96
C ALA A 653 -26.68 26.41 -10.37
N ARG A 654 -26.12 27.52 -10.88
CA ARG A 654 -26.55 28.13 -12.16
C ARG A 654 -25.89 27.56 -13.42
N TYR A 655 -24.97 26.62 -13.27
CA TYR A 655 -24.22 26.04 -14.39
C TYR A 655 -24.39 24.53 -14.42
N VAL A 656 -24.36 23.93 -15.60
CA VAL A 656 -24.45 22.47 -15.81
C VAL A 656 -23.27 22.03 -16.67
N LEU A 657 -22.58 20.95 -16.27
CA LEU A 657 -21.69 20.23 -17.17
C LEU A 657 -22.48 19.14 -17.87
N ASP A 658 -22.73 19.34 -19.16
CA ASP A 658 -23.42 18.37 -20.01
C ASP A 658 -22.38 17.63 -20.85
N PHE A 659 -22.03 16.43 -20.38
CA PHE A 659 -21.10 15.50 -21.04
C PHE A 659 -21.84 14.34 -21.73
N GLY A 660 -23.16 14.50 -21.95
CA GLY A 660 -23.99 13.47 -22.54
C GLY A 660 -24.24 12.26 -21.65
N LYS A 661 -24.64 11.16 -22.28
CA LYS A 661 -25.21 9.96 -21.60
C LYS A 661 -24.21 8.82 -21.40
N LYS A 662 -22.96 9.00 -21.83
CA LYS A 662 -21.94 7.93 -21.71
C LYS A 662 -21.47 7.86 -20.26
N GLU A 663 -21.70 6.72 -19.63
CA GLU A 663 -21.29 6.47 -18.25
C GLU A 663 -20.07 5.56 -18.19
N VAL A 664 -19.28 5.74 -17.12
CA VAL A 664 -18.20 4.84 -16.75
C VAL A 664 -18.78 3.44 -16.52
N ASN A 665 -18.03 2.40 -16.89
CA ASN A 665 -18.41 0.99 -16.72
C ASN A 665 -19.69 0.57 -17.47
N HIS A 666 -20.13 1.33 -18.48
CA HIS A 666 -21.30 1.01 -19.31
C HIS A 666 -22.63 0.92 -18.51
N GLY A 667 -22.78 1.76 -17.48
CA GLY A 667 -24.04 1.91 -16.73
C GLY A 667 -25.12 2.66 -17.52
N ASP A 668 -26.34 2.65 -16.96
CA ASP A 668 -27.44 3.51 -17.40
C ASP A 668 -28.26 3.97 -16.19
N HIS A 669 -28.03 5.23 -15.81
CA HIS A 669 -28.73 5.96 -14.77
C HIS A 669 -29.48 7.17 -15.36
N SER A 670 -29.76 7.17 -16.67
CA SER A 670 -30.44 8.28 -17.34
C SER A 670 -31.80 8.64 -16.71
N GLY A 671 -32.51 7.65 -16.14
CA GLY A 671 -33.76 7.89 -15.40
C GLY A 671 -33.58 8.70 -14.10
N GLN A 672 -32.45 8.56 -13.41
CA GLN A 672 -32.13 9.31 -12.18
C GLN A 672 -31.72 10.76 -12.48
N TYR A 673 -31.29 11.04 -13.71
CA TYR A 673 -30.81 12.35 -14.17
C TYR A 673 -31.64 12.89 -15.34
N ALA A 674 -32.92 12.49 -15.42
CA ALA A 674 -33.82 12.88 -16.50
C ALA A 674 -33.98 14.40 -16.61
N GLY A 675 -33.83 15.12 -15.48
CA GLY A 675 -33.87 16.56 -15.41
C GLY A 675 -32.75 17.25 -16.17
N LEU A 676 -31.63 16.57 -16.43
CA LEU A 676 -30.50 17.15 -17.15
C LEU A 676 -30.64 17.02 -18.67
N ALA A 677 -31.69 16.35 -19.17
CA ALA A 677 -31.88 16.12 -20.58
C ALA A 677 -32.51 17.33 -21.32
N ASP A 678 -32.02 17.56 -22.53
CA ASP A 678 -32.59 18.47 -23.53
C ASP A 678 -32.75 19.94 -23.07
N LEU A 679 -31.87 20.41 -22.18
CA LEU A 679 -31.98 21.75 -21.57
C LEU A 679 -31.95 22.89 -22.60
N GLU A 680 -31.08 22.79 -23.61
CA GLU A 680 -30.98 23.79 -24.67
C GLU A 680 -32.16 23.71 -25.64
N GLN A 681 -32.58 22.51 -26.08
CA GLN A 681 -33.73 22.37 -26.99
C GLN A 681 -35.02 22.92 -26.36
N ARG A 682 -35.12 22.89 -25.03
CA ARG A 682 -36.24 23.44 -24.24
C ARG A 682 -36.09 24.93 -23.92
N GLY A 683 -34.99 25.57 -24.33
CA GLY A 683 -34.72 26.99 -24.07
C GLY A 683 -34.45 27.32 -22.59
N LEU A 684 -34.03 26.34 -21.78
CA LEU A 684 -33.84 26.49 -20.34
C LEU A 684 -32.42 26.87 -19.93
N ALA A 685 -31.45 26.58 -20.80
CA ALA A 685 -30.05 26.89 -20.61
C ALA A 685 -29.38 27.27 -21.95
N THR A 686 -28.24 27.94 -21.87
CA THR A 686 -27.44 28.35 -23.03
C THR A 686 -25.99 27.92 -22.84
N THR A 687 -25.38 27.35 -23.89
CA THR A 687 -23.95 27.05 -23.92
C THR A 687 -23.10 28.29 -23.69
N VAL A 688 -22.17 28.21 -22.72
CA VAL A 688 -21.14 29.22 -22.44
C VAL A 688 -19.79 28.80 -23.01
N TYR A 689 -19.53 27.50 -23.03
CA TYR A 689 -18.33 26.91 -23.62
C TYR A 689 -18.64 25.50 -24.14
N GLN A 690 -18.01 25.10 -25.22
CA GLN A 690 -18.20 23.80 -25.85
C GLN A 690 -16.89 23.32 -26.49
N ALA A 691 -16.57 22.06 -26.27
CA ALA A 691 -15.53 21.33 -26.99
C ALA A 691 -16.13 19.99 -27.44
N GLY A 692 -16.08 19.70 -28.74
CA GLY A 692 -16.79 18.55 -29.30
C GLY A 692 -18.28 18.56 -28.92
N ASP A 693 -18.75 17.45 -28.33
CA ASP A 693 -20.11 17.32 -27.81
C ASP A 693 -20.24 17.71 -26.32
N ALA A 694 -19.12 17.95 -25.62
CA ALA A 694 -19.10 18.33 -24.21
C ALA A 694 -19.36 19.83 -24.04
N LYS A 695 -20.24 20.18 -23.10
CA LYS A 695 -20.71 21.56 -22.92
C LYS A 695 -20.70 22.00 -21.47
N LEU A 696 -20.40 23.28 -21.27
CA LEU A 696 -20.73 24.04 -20.07
C LEU A 696 -21.93 24.93 -20.38
N LEU A 697 -23.05 24.66 -19.73
CA LEU A 697 -24.30 25.39 -19.90
C LEU A 697 -24.51 26.37 -18.74
N LYS A 698 -25.08 27.54 -19.02
CA LYS A 698 -25.64 28.47 -18.00
C LYS A 698 -27.16 28.35 -18.02
N ILE A 699 -27.77 28.11 -16.86
CA ILE A 699 -29.21 28.03 -16.68
C ILE A 699 -29.79 29.45 -16.80
N THR A 700 -30.69 29.66 -17.74
CA THR A 700 -31.32 30.96 -18.02
C THR A 700 -32.79 31.01 -17.57
N ALA A 701 -33.45 29.86 -17.43
CA ALA A 701 -34.87 29.76 -17.08
C ALA A 701 -35.24 30.36 -15.71
N CYS A 702 -34.30 30.38 -14.76
CA CYS A 702 -34.59 30.74 -13.36
C CYS A 702 -34.33 32.21 -13.00
N GLY A 703 -33.95 33.08 -13.95
CA GLY A 703 -33.68 34.50 -13.67
C GLY A 703 -32.53 34.75 -12.67
N GLU A 704 -32.11 36.01 -12.50
CA GLU A 704 -31.21 36.40 -11.40
C GLU A 704 -32.07 36.76 -10.18
N ASN A 705 -31.68 36.30 -8.98
CA ASN A 705 -32.41 36.62 -7.74
C ASN A 705 -32.16 38.05 -7.31
#